data_AF-A0A5S6K7E5-F1
#
_entry.id   AF-A0A5S6K7E5-F1
#
_cell.length_a   1.000
_cell.length_b   1.000
_cell.length_c   1.000
_cell.angle_alpha   90.00
_cell.angle_beta   90.00
_cell.angle_gamma   90.00
#
_symmetry.space_group_name_H-M   'P 1'
#
loop_
_entity.id
_entity.type
_entity.pdbx_description
1 polymer ?
#
loop_
_entity_poly.entity_id
_entity_poly.type
_entity_poly.pdbx_seq_one_letter_code
_entity_poly.pdbx_strand_id
1 'polypeptide(L)'
;MEGRYWYPMCIASVAVLSLLCQVLAAGVDKRYMNEWAAEIPGGPEEAQLLALELDYDYLGQIGSLENHYLFRHKAHPRRSRRSAPHLTKRLADDGRVSWAEQQYSKERNKRSTFRQDTKNLFNDPLWNRQWYLQDTRSNPSLPKLDLHLLPVWKKGITGKGVVITVLDDGLEWNHTDIYANYDPEASYDFNDNDNDPFPRYDITNENRHGTRCAGEIAMVANNNKCGVGVAYNAKVGGIRMLDGVVTDAKEASSIGFNPQHVHIYSASWGPNDDGKTVEGPGRLAQKAFEYGIKQISADLHNECTETHTGTSASAPLAAGIFALALEFNPDLTWRDMQHLVVWTSEYDPLANNAGWKKNGAGLMVNSRFGFGLLNAKALVDLADPKTWKGVAEKKECIVEDNEFSPRFLRSDGEVTIQIPTKACEGQDNHIKSLEHLQLEATIEYTRRGDLHITLTSPLGTNTVLLTERERDTSPYGFKSWDFMSVHTWGEDPAGTWTLKISDVSGRKKNEGRIVSWKLILHGTSTQPEHMKHPRVYTSYNVVQNDRRGAEKMDDIEKVQNLLNKVTKNTPDSQEAAERAKSLAIAHLLKNAFDRDGGSFPLEDKDIPKHSYLYALATISKQGEGRDRENDLYNEYIDRFYHSRPYKHRDDRLLQALFNILKKKP
;
A
#
# COMPACT_ATOMS: atom_id res chain seq x y z
N MET A 1 37.34 58.68 -59.53
CA MET A 1 38.38 57.68 -59.18
C MET A 1 38.52 57.60 -57.65
N GLU A 2 37.51 57.25 -56.86
CA GLU A 2 36.61 56.07 -56.92
C GLU A 2 37.32 54.75 -56.69
N GLY A 3 36.85 54.01 -55.67
CA GLY A 3 37.26 52.64 -55.38
C GLY A 3 37.05 52.24 -53.92
N ARG A 4 36.33 51.13 -53.70
CA ARG A 4 36.34 50.30 -52.47
C ARG A 4 35.66 50.84 -51.19
N TYR A 5 34.33 50.94 -51.21
CA TYR A 5 33.49 50.81 -50.00
C TYR A 5 32.26 49.91 -50.23
N TRP A 6 32.44 48.77 -50.92
CA TRP A 6 31.38 47.82 -51.26
C TRP A 6 31.81 46.37 -50.94
N TYR A 7 31.76 45.99 -49.66
CA TYR A 7 31.83 44.59 -49.23
C TYR A 7 31.15 44.25 -47.87
N PRO A 8 31.12 45.12 -46.84
CA PRO A 8 30.51 44.72 -45.55
C PRO A 8 28.97 44.80 -45.54
N MET A 9 28.33 45.67 -46.33
CA MET A 9 26.86 45.83 -46.31
C MET A 9 26.11 44.58 -46.79
N CYS A 10 26.58 43.90 -47.84
CA CYS A 10 25.85 42.77 -48.44
C CYS A 10 25.65 41.61 -47.46
N ILE A 11 26.63 41.33 -46.59
CA ILE A 11 26.56 40.24 -45.62
C ILE A 11 25.52 40.55 -44.53
N ALA A 12 25.50 41.79 -44.02
CA ALA A 12 24.49 42.24 -43.06
C ALA A 12 23.08 42.21 -43.66
N SER A 13 22.90 42.66 -44.90
CA SER A 13 21.60 42.64 -45.59
C SER A 13 21.04 41.21 -45.75
N VAL A 14 21.88 40.24 -46.13
CA VAL A 14 21.45 38.84 -46.30
C VAL A 14 21.11 38.19 -44.95
N ALA A 15 21.86 38.48 -43.88
CA ALA A 15 21.57 37.97 -42.54
C ALA A 15 20.27 38.55 -41.95
N VAL A 16 19.99 39.84 -42.18
CA VAL A 16 18.74 40.46 -41.74
C VAL A 16 17.53 39.93 -42.53
N LEU A 17 17.68 39.71 -43.84
CA LEU A 17 16.63 39.08 -44.67
C LEU A 17 16.37 37.61 -44.28
N SER A 18 17.39 36.84 -43.91
CA SER A 18 17.19 35.45 -43.46
C SER A 18 16.50 35.37 -42.10
N LEU A 19 16.85 36.26 -41.14
CA LEU A 19 16.13 36.35 -39.86
C LEU A 19 14.68 36.81 -40.05
N LEU A 20 14.42 37.81 -40.90
CA LEU A 20 13.04 38.26 -41.20
C LEU A 20 12.20 37.14 -41.85
N CYS A 21 12.79 36.35 -42.76
CA CYS A 21 12.14 35.16 -43.29
C CYS A 21 11.86 34.10 -42.22
N GLN A 22 12.76 33.89 -41.24
CA GLN A 22 12.54 32.92 -40.16
C GLN A 22 11.48 33.38 -39.15
N VAL A 23 11.46 34.67 -38.78
CA VAL A 23 10.45 35.24 -37.87
C VAL A 23 9.05 35.24 -38.51
N LEU A 24 8.95 35.47 -39.83
CA LEU A 24 7.68 35.35 -40.57
C LEU A 24 7.27 33.90 -40.87
N ALA A 25 8.16 32.91 -40.67
CA ALA A 25 7.90 31.49 -40.92
C ALA A 25 7.48 30.69 -39.67
N ALA A 26 7.33 31.31 -38.50
CA ALA A 26 6.84 30.68 -37.27
C ALA A 26 5.33 30.34 -37.27
N GLY A 27 4.75 30.07 -38.44
CA GLY A 27 3.38 29.61 -38.60
C GLY A 27 3.26 28.11 -38.40
N VAL A 28 2.47 27.69 -37.39
CA VAL A 28 2.07 26.28 -37.21
C VAL A 28 1.45 25.76 -38.53
N ASP A 29 1.87 24.57 -39.00
CA ASP A 29 1.40 23.91 -40.24
C ASP A 29 -0.07 23.46 -40.13
N LYS A 30 -1.00 24.41 -39.97
CA LYS A 30 -2.44 24.17 -39.85
C LYS A 30 -2.94 23.50 -41.13
N ARG A 31 -3.29 22.21 -41.04
CA ARG A 31 -3.95 21.48 -42.13
C ARG A 31 -5.45 21.73 -42.02
N TYR A 32 -5.95 22.63 -42.86
CA TYR A 32 -7.37 22.98 -42.94
C TYR A 32 -8.17 21.81 -43.53
N MET A 33 -9.39 21.63 -43.04
CA MET A 33 -10.35 20.62 -43.47
C MET A 33 -11.35 21.21 -44.48
N ASN A 34 -12.19 20.38 -45.10
CA ASN A 34 -13.35 20.88 -45.87
C ASN A 34 -14.61 21.08 -45.01
N GLU A 35 -14.42 21.41 -43.74
CA GLU A 35 -15.48 21.56 -42.75
C GLU A 35 -15.39 22.95 -42.09
N TRP A 36 -16.55 23.54 -41.80
CA TRP A 36 -16.72 24.87 -41.22
C TRP A 36 -17.63 24.76 -39.99
N ALA A 37 -17.26 25.42 -38.91
CA ALA A 37 -18.18 25.68 -37.80
C ALA A 37 -18.76 27.08 -38.00
N ALA A 38 -20.05 27.25 -37.76
CA ALA A 38 -20.69 28.57 -37.74
C ALA A 38 -21.75 28.67 -36.65
N GLU A 39 -21.94 29.89 -36.14
CA GLU A 39 -22.99 30.22 -35.17
C GLU A 39 -24.16 30.90 -35.89
N ILE A 40 -25.35 30.33 -35.73
CA ILE A 40 -26.60 30.72 -36.40
C ILE A 40 -27.71 30.78 -35.34
N PRO A 41 -28.03 31.97 -34.81
CA PRO A 41 -29.03 32.13 -33.74
C PRO A 41 -30.45 31.66 -34.11
N GLY A 42 -30.76 31.48 -35.40
CA GLY A 42 -32.02 30.96 -35.91
C GLY A 42 -32.27 29.46 -35.72
N GLY A 43 -31.29 28.72 -35.18
CA GLY A 43 -31.45 27.31 -34.84
C GLY A 43 -31.26 26.33 -36.02
N PRO A 44 -31.63 25.04 -35.83
CA PRO A 44 -31.18 23.96 -36.71
C PRO A 44 -31.91 23.90 -38.06
N GLU A 45 -33.11 24.48 -38.17
CA GLU A 45 -33.87 24.54 -39.43
C GLU A 45 -33.29 25.62 -40.36
N GLU A 46 -33.03 26.81 -39.82
CA GLU A 46 -32.41 27.91 -40.56
C GLU A 46 -30.96 27.57 -40.97
N ALA A 47 -30.23 26.84 -40.12
CA ALA A 47 -28.93 26.27 -40.47
C ALA A 47 -28.99 25.25 -41.63
N GLN A 48 -30.06 24.45 -41.74
CA GLN A 48 -30.23 23.52 -42.87
C GLN A 48 -30.58 24.24 -44.17
N LEU A 49 -31.41 25.29 -44.11
CA LEU A 49 -31.74 26.12 -45.28
C LEU A 49 -30.49 26.86 -45.80
N LEU A 50 -29.73 27.49 -44.91
CA LEU A 50 -28.45 28.15 -45.23
C LEU A 50 -27.46 27.19 -45.91
N ALA A 51 -27.39 25.94 -45.45
CA ALA A 51 -26.52 24.92 -46.05
C ALA A 51 -26.88 24.66 -47.53
N LEU A 52 -28.16 24.48 -47.82
CA LEU A 52 -28.68 24.25 -49.17
C LEU A 52 -28.45 25.47 -50.08
N GLU A 53 -28.68 26.68 -49.58
CA GLU A 53 -28.52 27.93 -50.33
C GLU A 53 -27.05 28.26 -50.64
N LEU A 54 -26.11 27.85 -49.78
CA LEU A 54 -24.68 28.15 -49.91
C LEU A 54 -23.81 27.00 -50.43
N ASP A 55 -24.39 25.86 -50.86
CA ASP A 55 -23.71 24.63 -51.32
C ASP A 55 -22.80 23.96 -50.26
N TYR A 56 -23.34 23.84 -49.04
CA TYR A 56 -22.74 23.08 -47.94
C TYR A 56 -23.62 21.88 -47.55
N ASP A 57 -22.99 20.79 -47.12
CA ASP A 57 -23.66 19.74 -46.35
C ASP A 57 -23.79 20.19 -44.88
N TYR A 58 -25.01 20.25 -44.34
CA TYR A 58 -25.24 20.34 -42.90
C TYR A 58 -24.90 19.02 -42.22
N LEU A 59 -24.06 19.06 -41.17
CA LEU A 59 -23.61 17.88 -40.42
C LEU A 59 -24.21 17.75 -39.01
N GLY A 60 -24.98 18.75 -38.56
CA GLY A 60 -25.57 18.78 -37.21
C GLY A 60 -24.94 19.82 -36.29
N GLN A 61 -25.49 19.87 -35.07
CA GLN A 61 -25.05 20.75 -33.98
C GLN A 61 -23.72 20.26 -33.37
N ILE A 62 -22.87 21.19 -32.93
CA ILE A 62 -21.54 20.89 -32.38
C ILE A 62 -21.65 20.47 -30.92
N GLY A 63 -22.05 19.21 -30.70
CA GLY A 63 -22.23 18.64 -29.37
C GLY A 63 -23.35 19.34 -28.60
N SER A 64 -23.03 19.87 -27.43
CA SER A 64 -23.98 20.61 -26.57
C SER A 64 -23.88 22.14 -26.72
N LEU A 65 -23.26 22.65 -27.79
CA LEU A 65 -23.20 24.09 -28.07
C LEU A 65 -24.48 24.50 -28.80
N GLU A 66 -25.36 25.26 -28.15
CA GLU A 66 -26.56 25.82 -28.78
C GLU A 66 -26.18 26.78 -29.92
N ASN A 67 -27.01 26.83 -30.96
CA ASN A 67 -26.83 27.66 -32.17
C ASN A 67 -25.52 27.44 -32.96
N HIS A 68 -24.66 26.50 -32.58
CA HIS A 68 -23.39 26.21 -33.25
C HIS A 68 -23.50 24.95 -34.10
N TYR A 69 -23.30 25.09 -35.41
CA TYR A 69 -23.51 24.03 -36.40
C TYR A 69 -22.25 23.76 -37.23
N LEU A 70 -22.09 22.50 -37.64
CA LEU A 70 -20.98 22.06 -38.48
C LEU A 70 -21.46 21.84 -39.92
N PHE A 71 -20.68 22.35 -40.87
CA PHE A 71 -20.95 22.35 -42.30
C PHE A 71 -19.78 21.73 -43.06
N ARG A 72 -20.02 21.19 -44.27
CA ARG A 72 -18.97 20.63 -45.13
C ARG A 72 -19.16 21.03 -46.59
N HIS A 73 -18.16 21.64 -47.21
CA HIS A 73 -18.22 22.03 -48.62
C HIS A 73 -17.66 20.90 -49.50
N LYS A 74 -18.49 20.30 -50.37
CA LYS A 74 -18.09 19.12 -51.17
C LYS A 74 -16.92 19.42 -52.12
N ALA A 75 -16.91 20.60 -52.74
CA ALA A 75 -15.88 20.98 -53.70
C ALA A 75 -14.54 21.39 -53.08
N HIS A 76 -14.43 21.50 -51.74
CA HIS A 76 -13.15 21.77 -51.08
C HIS A 76 -12.45 20.44 -50.69
N PRO A 77 -11.13 20.29 -50.90
CA PRO A 77 -10.42 19.06 -50.55
C PRO A 77 -10.46 18.79 -49.04
N ARG A 78 -10.67 17.52 -48.66
CA ARG A 78 -10.79 17.07 -47.25
C ARG A 78 -9.63 17.48 -46.33
N ARG A 79 -8.44 17.73 -46.90
CA ARG A 79 -7.28 18.29 -46.21
C ARG A 79 -6.56 19.26 -47.15
N SER A 80 -6.15 20.41 -46.64
CA SER A 80 -5.41 21.46 -47.35
C SER A 80 -4.34 22.09 -46.45
N ARG A 81 -3.22 22.55 -47.01
CA ARG A 81 -2.21 23.36 -46.28
C ARG A 81 -2.48 24.87 -46.35
N ARG A 82 -3.57 25.29 -47.00
CA ARG A 82 -4.04 26.68 -47.11
C ARG A 82 -5.50 26.75 -46.71
N SER A 83 -5.89 27.81 -46.01
CA SER A 83 -7.30 28.12 -45.77
C SER A 83 -7.99 28.55 -47.08
N ALA A 84 -9.31 28.43 -47.10
CA ALA A 84 -10.19 28.90 -48.16
C ALA A 84 -11.03 30.09 -47.64
N PRO A 85 -10.43 31.28 -47.46
CA PRO A 85 -11.11 32.43 -46.88
C PRO A 85 -12.31 32.90 -47.71
N HIS A 86 -12.35 32.60 -49.01
CA HIS A 86 -13.51 32.90 -49.86
C HIS A 86 -14.76 32.07 -49.48
N LEU A 87 -14.60 30.81 -49.05
CA LEU A 87 -15.69 29.99 -48.55
C LEU A 87 -16.11 30.44 -47.15
N THR A 88 -15.15 30.64 -46.24
CA THR A 88 -15.45 31.17 -44.90
C THR A 88 -16.17 32.52 -44.97
N LYS A 89 -15.76 33.40 -45.89
CA LYS A 89 -16.42 34.69 -46.13
C LYS A 89 -17.81 34.53 -46.75
N ARG A 90 -18.01 33.64 -47.73
CA ARG A 90 -19.36 33.36 -48.28
C ARG A 90 -20.35 32.91 -47.20
N LEU A 91 -19.88 32.21 -46.17
CA LEU A 91 -20.70 31.82 -45.02
C LEU A 91 -20.88 32.97 -44.00
N ALA A 92 -19.84 33.77 -43.74
CA ALA A 92 -19.87 34.87 -42.77
C ALA A 92 -20.50 36.19 -43.29
N ASP A 93 -20.67 36.37 -44.60
CA ASP A 93 -21.34 37.52 -45.21
C ASP A 93 -22.88 37.35 -45.21
N ASP A 94 -23.42 36.20 -44.82
CA ASP A 94 -24.86 35.95 -44.71
C ASP A 94 -25.40 36.51 -43.38
N GLY A 95 -26.48 37.30 -43.45
CA GLY A 95 -27.05 38.00 -42.28
C GLY A 95 -27.59 37.10 -41.16
N ARG A 96 -27.68 35.78 -41.38
CA ARG A 96 -28.10 34.78 -40.37
C ARG A 96 -26.92 34.22 -39.57
N VAL A 97 -25.68 34.47 -39.99
CA VAL A 97 -24.45 33.92 -39.41
C VAL A 97 -23.75 34.99 -38.56
N SER A 98 -23.65 34.76 -37.24
CA SER A 98 -22.91 35.65 -36.34
C SER A 98 -21.40 35.40 -36.35
N TRP A 99 -20.98 34.17 -36.67
CA TRP A 99 -19.57 33.77 -36.72
C TRP A 99 -19.37 32.54 -37.62
N ALA A 100 -18.23 32.44 -38.32
CA ALA A 100 -17.82 31.22 -39.01
C ALA A 100 -16.29 31.02 -39.05
N GLU A 101 -15.80 29.80 -38.80
CA GLU A 101 -14.39 29.41 -38.95
C GLU A 101 -14.22 28.09 -39.71
N GLN A 102 -13.32 28.07 -40.70
CA GLN A 102 -12.86 26.84 -41.34
C GLN A 102 -12.08 25.98 -40.35
N GLN A 103 -12.55 24.76 -40.12
CA GLN A 103 -11.93 23.83 -39.21
C GLN A 103 -10.57 23.36 -39.73
N TYR A 104 -9.63 23.14 -38.81
CA TYR A 104 -8.28 22.65 -39.09
C TYR A 104 -7.90 21.56 -38.11
N SER A 105 -7.00 20.65 -38.52
CA SER A 105 -6.54 19.57 -37.66
C SER A 105 -5.76 20.15 -36.46
N LYS A 106 -6.38 20.10 -35.28
CA LYS A 106 -5.71 20.39 -34.01
C LYS A 106 -5.00 19.11 -33.58
N GLU A 107 -3.67 19.08 -33.70
CA GLU A 107 -2.88 17.95 -33.21
C GLU A 107 -3.06 17.83 -31.70
N ARG A 108 -3.72 16.75 -31.27
CA ARG A 108 -3.99 16.41 -29.87
C ARG A 108 -3.29 15.11 -29.56
N ASN A 109 -2.05 15.21 -29.08
CA ASN A 109 -1.42 14.08 -28.41
C ASN A 109 -2.29 13.70 -27.21
N LYS A 110 -2.85 12.48 -27.22
CA LYS A 110 -3.43 11.88 -26.00
C LYS A 110 -2.32 11.93 -24.94
N ARG A 111 -2.60 12.51 -23.76
CA ARG A 111 -1.64 12.50 -22.63
C ARG A 111 -1.15 11.07 -22.50
N SER A 112 0.15 10.85 -22.74
CA SER A 112 0.70 9.50 -22.75
C SER A 112 0.47 8.89 -21.39
N THR A 113 -0.21 7.75 -21.35
CA THR A 113 -0.11 6.85 -20.21
C THR A 113 1.35 6.45 -20.14
N PHE A 114 2.13 7.15 -19.30
CA PHE A 114 3.52 6.84 -19.05
C PHE A 114 3.59 5.49 -18.32
N ARG A 115 3.52 4.41 -19.12
CA ARG A 115 4.51 3.34 -19.03
C ARG A 115 5.87 3.97 -19.37
N GLN A 116 6.36 4.78 -18.45
CA GLN A 116 7.78 5.02 -18.28
C GLN A 116 8.39 3.63 -18.20
N ASP A 117 9.36 3.30 -19.06
CA ASP A 117 9.87 1.93 -19.15
C ASP A 117 10.85 1.67 -18.01
N THR A 118 10.29 1.55 -16.80
CA THR A 118 11.03 1.46 -15.55
C THR A 118 11.81 0.15 -15.41
N LYS A 119 11.75 -0.73 -16.40
CA LYS A 119 12.74 -1.81 -16.62
C LYS A 119 14.16 -1.27 -16.73
N ASN A 120 14.31 -0.08 -17.29
CA ASN A 120 15.60 0.59 -17.52
C ASN A 120 15.72 1.86 -16.63
N LEU A 121 15.09 1.86 -15.45
CA LEU A 121 15.24 2.96 -14.48
C LEU A 121 16.63 2.98 -13.84
N PHE A 122 17.23 1.79 -13.73
CA PHE A 122 18.53 1.51 -13.18
C PHE A 122 19.29 0.58 -14.15
N ASN A 123 20.62 0.63 -14.18
CA ASN A 123 21.44 -0.24 -15.04
C ASN A 123 21.78 -1.61 -14.41
N ASP A 124 21.38 -1.81 -13.15
CA ASP A 124 21.82 -2.91 -12.29
C ASP A 124 21.13 -4.24 -12.68
N PRO A 125 21.89 -5.35 -12.84
CA PRO A 125 21.42 -6.56 -13.55
C PRO A 125 20.25 -7.30 -12.89
N LEU A 126 20.07 -7.16 -11.58
CA LEU A 126 18.99 -7.80 -10.81
C LEU A 126 17.81 -6.85 -10.54
N TRP A 127 17.88 -5.57 -10.91
CA TRP A 127 16.79 -4.59 -10.71
C TRP A 127 15.42 -5.14 -11.18
N ASN A 128 15.40 -5.77 -12.35
CA ASN A 128 14.18 -6.34 -12.94
C ASN A 128 13.65 -7.61 -12.22
N ARG A 129 14.42 -8.17 -11.26
CA ARG A 129 14.02 -9.31 -10.40
C ARG A 129 13.50 -8.86 -9.03
N GLN A 130 13.78 -7.63 -8.60
CA GLN A 130 13.37 -7.07 -7.30
C GLN A 130 11.89 -6.64 -7.29
N TRP A 131 11.00 -7.61 -7.44
CA TRP A 131 9.55 -7.44 -7.57
C TRP A 131 8.90 -6.64 -6.43
N TYR A 132 9.50 -6.67 -5.23
CA TYR A 132 9.04 -5.95 -4.04
C TYR A 132 9.32 -4.43 -4.11
N LEU A 133 10.33 -3.99 -4.87
CA LEU A 133 10.58 -2.56 -5.15
C LEU A 133 9.69 -2.06 -6.29
N GLN A 134 9.42 -2.93 -7.26
CA GLN A 134 8.61 -2.66 -8.44
C GLN A 134 7.95 -3.94 -8.93
N ASP A 135 6.62 -3.99 -8.91
CA ASP A 135 5.92 -5.15 -9.43
C ASP A 135 5.93 -5.13 -10.96
N THR A 136 6.74 -6.00 -11.56
CA THR A 136 6.88 -6.14 -13.02
C THR A 136 5.79 -7.02 -13.65
N ARG A 137 4.91 -7.65 -12.85
CA ARG A 137 3.83 -8.52 -13.35
C ARG A 137 2.84 -7.72 -14.19
N SER A 138 2.51 -8.27 -15.36
CA SER A 138 1.76 -7.59 -16.41
C SER A 138 0.24 -7.82 -16.37
N ASN A 139 -0.24 -8.74 -15.53
CA ASN A 139 -1.66 -9.10 -15.42
C ASN A 139 -2.45 -8.01 -14.65
N PRO A 140 -3.36 -7.27 -15.29
CA PRO A 140 -4.12 -6.19 -14.64
C PRO A 140 -5.22 -6.68 -13.69
N SER A 141 -5.48 -7.98 -13.61
CA SER A 141 -6.47 -8.59 -12.71
C SER A 141 -5.90 -9.07 -11.37
N LEU A 142 -4.58 -8.95 -11.18
CA LEU A 142 -3.90 -9.14 -9.90
C LEU A 142 -3.60 -7.77 -9.26
N PRO A 143 -3.68 -7.64 -7.91
CA PRO A 143 -3.12 -6.47 -7.24
C PRO A 143 -1.61 -6.46 -7.46
N LYS A 144 -1.04 -5.27 -7.72
CA LYS A 144 0.41 -5.11 -7.58
C LYS A 144 0.82 -5.33 -6.12
N LEU A 145 1.99 -5.93 -5.94
CA LEU A 145 2.59 -6.20 -4.63
C LEU A 145 4.00 -5.60 -4.64
N ASP A 146 4.07 -4.27 -4.63
CA ASP A 146 5.30 -3.50 -4.44
C ASP A 146 5.16 -2.49 -3.30
N LEU A 147 6.27 -2.14 -2.66
CA LEU A 147 6.36 -1.24 -1.51
C LEU A 147 6.10 0.24 -1.85
N HIS A 148 5.64 0.56 -3.07
CA HIS A 148 5.36 1.91 -3.55
C HIS A 148 6.56 2.87 -3.45
N LEU A 149 7.77 2.40 -3.77
CA LEU A 149 9.03 3.16 -3.67
C LEU A 149 9.28 4.13 -4.82
N LEU A 150 8.96 3.76 -6.06
CA LEU A 150 9.23 4.59 -7.25
C LEU A 150 8.76 6.06 -7.17
N PRO A 151 7.61 6.41 -6.54
CA PRO A 151 7.19 7.79 -6.35
C PRO A 151 8.04 8.58 -5.35
N VAL A 152 8.69 7.91 -4.39
CA VAL A 152 9.59 8.52 -3.40
C VAL A 152 10.92 8.88 -4.04
N TRP A 153 11.56 7.93 -4.74
CA TRP A 153 12.79 8.19 -5.49
C TRP A 153 12.62 9.28 -6.56
N LYS A 154 11.42 9.40 -7.15
CA LYS A 154 11.05 10.51 -8.07
C LYS A 154 11.00 11.91 -7.42
N LYS A 155 10.94 12.00 -6.09
CA LYS A 155 11.12 13.26 -5.34
C LYS A 155 12.59 13.59 -5.08
N GLY A 156 13.52 12.68 -5.41
CA GLY A 156 14.95 12.78 -5.06
C GLY A 156 15.31 12.18 -3.69
N ILE A 157 14.30 11.69 -2.94
CA ILE A 157 14.46 11.07 -1.63
C ILE A 157 14.92 9.62 -1.84
N THR A 158 16.08 9.26 -1.27
CA THR A 158 16.89 8.08 -1.61
C THR A 158 17.65 7.46 -0.42
N GLY A 159 17.42 7.95 0.80
CA GLY A 159 18.08 7.57 2.06
C GLY A 159 19.21 8.52 2.46
N LYS A 160 19.46 9.58 1.70
CA LYS A 160 20.71 10.35 1.78
C LYS A 160 20.87 11.06 3.11
N GLY A 161 22.03 10.87 3.74
CA GLY A 161 22.37 11.48 5.03
C GLY A 161 21.75 10.75 6.22
N VAL A 162 20.88 9.76 5.99
CA VAL A 162 20.51 8.78 6.98
C VAL A 162 21.55 7.66 6.98
N VAL A 163 21.79 7.14 8.16
CA VAL A 163 22.70 6.04 8.43
C VAL A 163 21.89 4.92 9.09
N ILE A 164 22.19 3.65 8.80
CA ILE A 164 21.54 2.43 9.30
C ILE A 164 22.62 1.43 9.75
N THR A 165 22.37 0.59 10.76
CA THR A 165 23.25 -0.55 11.09
C THR A 165 22.44 -1.85 11.29
N VAL A 166 23.09 -2.98 11.03
CA VAL A 166 22.53 -4.34 10.99
C VAL A 166 23.20 -5.15 12.10
N LEU A 167 22.44 -5.55 13.11
CA LEU A 167 22.93 -6.32 14.25
C LEU A 167 22.79 -7.81 13.93
N ASP A 168 23.87 -8.51 13.55
CA ASP A 168 23.75 -9.83 12.91
C ASP A 168 25.06 -10.67 12.95
N ASP A 169 25.25 -11.60 11.99
CA ASP A 169 26.41 -12.49 11.88
C ASP A 169 27.71 -11.85 11.36
N GLY A 170 27.60 -10.70 10.71
CA GLY A 170 28.72 -9.89 10.21
C GLY A 170 28.33 -9.14 8.95
N LEU A 171 29.29 -8.41 8.38
CA LEU A 171 29.10 -7.60 7.18
C LEU A 171 30.44 -7.54 6.43
N GLU A 172 30.60 -8.28 5.33
CA GLU A 172 31.81 -8.13 4.48
C GLU A 172 31.76 -6.71 3.99
N TRP A 173 32.82 -5.91 4.19
CA TRP A 173 32.73 -4.48 3.86
C TRP A 173 33.30 -4.11 2.50
N ASN A 174 34.06 -5.00 1.84
CA ASN A 174 34.89 -4.66 0.68
C ASN A 174 34.30 -5.07 -0.69
N HIS A 175 33.10 -5.67 -0.72
CA HIS A 175 32.38 -6.05 -1.94
C HIS A 175 32.03 -4.84 -2.83
N THR A 176 31.55 -5.10 -4.03
CA THR A 176 31.42 -4.08 -5.09
C THR A 176 30.15 -3.24 -5.07
N ASP A 177 29.11 -3.63 -4.31
CA ASP A 177 27.77 -3.04 -4.46
C ASP A 177 27.37 -2.03 -3.37
N ILE A 178 27.92 -2.11 -2.15
CA ILE A 178 27.60 -1.16 -1.07
C ILE A 178 28.82 -0.26 -0.76
N TYR A 179 29.95 -0.40 -1.48
CA TYR A 179 31.24 0.25 -1.14
C TYR A 179 31.23 1.81 -1.13
N ALA A 180 30.18 2.47 -1.64
CA ALA A 180 30.03 3.93 -1.51
C ALA A 180 29.42 4.36 -0.16
N ASN A 181 28.69 3.46 0.49
CA ASN A 181 27.84 3.74 1.63
C ASN A 181 28.60 3.49 2.97
N TYR A 182 29.76 4.17 3.10
CA TYR A 182 30.81 4.07 4.15
C TYR A 182 31.06 5.41 4.88
N ASP A 183 30.87 5.57 6.19
CA ASP A 183 31.56 6.60 7.01
C ASP A 183 31.72 6.12 8.48
N PRO A 184 32.88 6.18 9.14
CA PRO A 184 33.52 5.02 9.83
C PRO A 184 32.86 4.23 11.02
N GLU A 185 31.59 4.40 11.43
CA GLU A 185 31.33 4.49 12.89
C GLU A 185 30.35 3.50 13.63
N ALA A 186 29.68 2.51 13.01
CA ALA A 186 29.06 1.28 13.64
C ALA A 186 29.26 0.03 12.80
N SER A 187 30.48 -0.12 12.36
CA SER A 187 30.99 -1.46 12.34
C SER A 187 31.92 -1.70 13.49
N TYR A 188 31.63 -2.81 14.15
CA TYR A 188 32.27 -3.27 15.35
C TYR A 188 31.98 -4.76 15.48
N ASP A 189 32.98 -5.49 15.94
CA ASP A 189 32.91 -6.91 16.17
C ASP A 189 32.85 -7.20 17.66
N PHE A 190 31.74 -7.74 18.16
CA PHE A 190 31.62 -8.16 19.55
C PHE A 190 31.98 -9.63 19.78
N ASN A 191 32.25 -10.40 18.73
CA ASN A 191 32.81 -11.74 18.87
C ASN A 191 34.31 -11.67 19.14
N ASP A 192 35.04 -10.92 18.32
CA ASP A 192 36.51 -10.80 18.35
C ASP A 192 37.00 -9.50 19.04
N ASN A 193 36.13 -8.50 19.25
CA ASN A 193 36.35 -7.25 20.03
C ASN A 193 37.26 -6.21 19.35
N ASP A 194 37.03 -5.97 18.06
CA ASP A 194 37.68 -4.90 17.29
C ASP A 194 36.67 -4.17 16.37
N ASN A 195 37.15 -3.30 15.47
CA ASN A 195 36.31 -2.44 14.63
C ASN A 195 35.93 -3.06 13.27
N ASP A 196 36.37 -4.29 12.97
CA ASP A 196 36.23 -4.91 11.65
C ASP A 196 35.11 -5.98 11.66
N PRO A 197 33.92 -5.69 11.12
CA PRO A 197 32.72 -6.53 11.25
C PRO A 197 32.73 -7.75 10.31
N PHE A 198 33.88 -8.01 9.68
CA PHE A 198 33.98 -8.87 8.51
C PHE A 198 33.59 -10.32 8.84
N PRO A 199 32.69 -10.94 8.06
CA PRO A 199 32.17 -12.25 8.36
C PRO A 199 33.28 -13.27 8.21
N ARG A 200 33.39 -14.14 9.22
CA ARG A 200 34.29 -15.28 9.20
C ARG A 200 33.84 -16.29 8.15
N TYR A 201 34.47 -16.25 6.97
CA TYR A 201 34.24 -17.23 5.91
C TYR A 201 34.51 -18.67 6.35
N ASP A 202 33.54 -19.56 6.11
CA ASP A 202 33.66 -20.99 6.34
C ASP A 202 33.00 -21.84 5.24
N ILE A 203 33.11 -23.16 5.39
CA ILE A 203 32.73 -24.14 4.37
C ILE A 203 31.21 -24.24 4.20
N THR A 204 30.44 -23.93 5.25
CA THR A 204 28.97 -23.89 5.23
C THR A 204 28.42 -22.55 4.77
N ASN A 205 29.25 -21.49 4.82
CA ASN A 205 28.91 -20.12 4.47
C ASN A 205 27.69 -19.65 5.29
N GLU A 206 27.77 -19.83 6.61
CA GLU A 206 26.70 -19.46 7.53
C GLU A 206 26.65 -17.94 7.76
N ASN A 207 27.82 -17.32 7.91
CA ASN A 207 28.01 -15.88 8.18
C ASN A 207 27.78 -15.00 6.94
N ARG A 208 26.55 -14.97 6.43
CA ARG A 208 26.16 -14.25 5.21
C ARG A 208 24.88 -13.43 5.38
N HIS A 209 24.26 -13.48 6.55
CA HIS A 209 22.88 -13.06 6.77
C HIS A 209 22.76 -11.55 6.94
N GLY A 210 23.53 -10.95 7.86
CA GLY A 210 23.62 -9.49 8.00
C GLY A 210 24.03 -8.83 6.69
N THR A 211 25.01 -9.43 6.03
CA THR A 211 25.59 -8.96 4.76
C THR A 211 24.52 -8.78 3.67
N ARG A 212 23.53 -9.68 3.62
CA ARG A 212 22.37 -9.60 2.71
C ARG A 212 21.37 -8.52 3.12
N CYS A 213 21.09 -8.41 4.42
CA CYS A 213 20.20 -7.41 4.98
C CYS A 213 20.68 -5.99 4.65
N ALA A 214 22.00 -5.72 4.74
CA ALA A 214 22.57 -4.44 4.33
C ALA A 214 22.36 -4.12 2.83
N GLY A 215 22.39 -5.13 1.96
CA GLY A 215 22.08 -4.95 0.54
C GLY A 215 20.63 -4.56 0.27
N GLU A 216 19.66 -5.18 0.95
CA GLU A 216 18.25 -4.78 0.86
C GLU A 216 18.03 -3.33 1.30
N ILE A 217 18.78 -2.86 2.31
CA ILE A 217 18.72 -1.48 2.79
C ILE A 217 19.37 -0.53 1.77
N ALA A 218 20.65 -0.70 1.42
CA ALA A 218 21.41 0.31 0.69
C ALA A 218 22.52 -0.22 -0.25
N MET A 219 22.27 -1.26 -1.05
CA MET A 219 23.11 -1.48 -2.25
C MET A 219 22.92 -0.38 -3.30
N VAL A 220 24.03 -0.03 -3.96
CA VAL A 220 24.22 1.25 -4.66
C VAL A 220 23.61 1.20 -6.07
N ALA A 221 22.72 2.15 -6.35
CA ALA A 221 22.11 2.27 -7.65
C ALA A 221 23.09 2.69 -8.77
N ASN A 222 22.89 2.12 -9.96
CA ASN A 222 23.54 2.41 -11.24
C ASN A 222 25.03 2.06 -11.34
N ASN A 223 25.52 1.08 -10.58
CA ASN A 223 26.91 0.62 -10.63
C ASN A 223 27.12 -0.60 -11.57
N ASN A 224 26.05 -1.21 -12.11
CA ASN A 224 26.03 -2.44 -12.91
C ASN A 224 26.37 -3.73 -12.11
N LYS A 225 26.39 -3.66 -10.77
CA LYS A 225 26.49 -4.78 -9.83
C LYS A 225 25.10 -5.07 -9.28
N CYS A 226 24.92 -6.31 -8.80
CA CYS A 226 23.67 -6.93 -8.34
C CYS A 226 22.38 -6.09 -8.48
N GLY A 227 21.98 -5.29 -7.50
CA GLY A 227 20.63 -4.71 -7.45
C GLY A 227 20.58 -3.26 -6.97
N VAL A 228 19.43 -2.86 -6.44
CA VAL A 228 19.20 -1.52 -5.86
C VAL A 228 18.63 -1.67 -4.45
N GLY A 229 19.22 -1.00 -3.46
CA GLY A 229 18.70 -0.95 -2.09
C GLY A 229 17.47 -0.04 -1.99
N VAL A 230 16.62 -0.27 -0.99
CA VAL A 230 15.45 0.60 -0.74
C VAL A 230 15.85 2.07 -0.53
N ALA A 231 16.97 2.27 0.16
CA ALA A 231 17.59 3.53 0.52
C ALA A 231 19.04 3.59 -0.02
N TYR A 232 19.21 3.41 -1.34
CA TYR A 232 20.50 3.24 -2.01
C TYR A 232 21.54 4.37 -1.86
N ASN A 233 21.17 5.54 -1.31
CA ASN A 233 22.10 6.63 -0.96
C ASN A 233 22.26 6.83 0.56
N ALA A 234 21.65 5.99 1.39
CA ALA A 234 21.91 5.94 2.82
C ALA A 234 23.28 5.30 3.09
N LYS A 235 23.86 5.63 4.25
CA LYS A 235 24.93 4.82 4.84
C LYS A 235 24.30 3.62 5.53
N VAL A 236 24.98 2.47 5.51
CA VAL A 236 24.46 1.21 6.06
C VAL A 236 25.60 0.48 6.76
N GLY A 237 25.29 -0.49 7.64
CA GLY A 237 26.24 -0.92 8.65
C GLY A 237 26.03 -2.26 9.30
N GLY A 238 27.03 -2.74 10.04
CA GLY A 238 27.07 -4.11 10.50
C GLY A 238 27.79 -4.31 11.83
N ILE A 239 27.07 -4.80 12.83
CA ILE A 239 27.65 -5.25 14.10
C ILE A 239 27.71 -6.78 14.09
N ARG A 240 28.92 -7.35 14.03
CA ARG A 240 29.15 -8.80 14.09
C ARG A 240 29.00 -9.27 15.53
N MET A 241 27.87 -9.93 15.81
CA MET A 241 27.51 -10.39 17.16
C MET A 241 26.87 -11.78 17.24
N LEU A 242 26.39 -12.35 16.12
CA LEU A 242 25.80 -13.70 16.07
C LEU A 242 26.80 -14.82 15.79
N ASP A 243 27.96 -14.56 15.15
CA ASP A 243 29.02 -15.55 14.89
C ASP A 243 29.82 -15.93 16.16
N GLY A 244 29.13 -16.39 17.20
CA GLY A 244 29.74 -16.72 18.49
C GLY A 244 28.72 -16.85 19.63
N VAL A 245 29.23 -16.84 20.86
CA VAL A 245 28.37 -16.87 22.04
C VAL A 245 27.72 -15.50 22.24
N VAL A 246 26.39 -15.44 22.09
CA VAL A 246 25.56 -14.28 22.43
C VAL A 246 25.33 -14.23 23.95
N THR A 247 25.30 -13.02 24.52
CA THR A 247 25.04 -12.78 25.95
C THR A 247 24.30 -11.45 26.12
N ASP A 248 23.58 -11.26 27.22
CA ASP A 248 22.91 -9.98 27.57
C ASP A 248 23.85 -8.77 27.48
N ALA A 249 25.13 -8.93 27.86
CA ALA A 249 26.14 -7.87 27.72
C ALA A 249 26.51 -7.58 26.25
N LYS A 250 26.56 -8.60 25.39
CA LYS A 250 26.81 -8.45 23.95
C LYS A 250 25.61 -7.84 23.23
N GLU A 251 24.40 -8.33 23.51
CA GLU A 251 23.14 -7.75 23.01
C GLU A 251 23.05 -6.27 23.39
N ALA A 252 23.23 -5.94 24.66
CA ALA A 252 23.19 -4.56 25.15
C ALA A 252 24.22 -3.65 24.47
N SER A 253 25.45 -4.14 24.32
CA SER A 253 26.52 -3.39 23.66
C SER A 253 26.29 -3.23 22.16
N SER A 254 25.57 -4.16 21.52
CA SER A 254 25.16 -4.08 20.11
C SER A 254 23.99 -3.13 19.89
N ILE A 255 22.92 -3.27 20.68
CA ILE A 255 21.72 -2.41 20.66
C ILE A 255 22.05 -0.96 21.02
N GLY A 256 23.00 -0.76 21.93
CA GLY A 256 23.51 0.55 22.33
C GLY A 256 24.82 0.94 21.65
N PHE A 257 25.28 0.21 20.62
CA PHE A 257 26.57 0.52 20.00
C PHE A 257 26.52 1.91 19.39
N ASN A 258 27.43 2.79 19.86
CA ASN A 258 27.61 4.21 19.54
C ASN A 258 26.25 4.94 19.33
N PRO A 259 25.78 5.79 20.25
CA PRO A 259 24.44 6.37 20.17
C PRO A 259 24.39 7.87 19.71
N GLN A 260 25.12 8.33 18.67
CA GLN A 260 25.07 9.73 18.14
C GLN A 260 25.12 10.00 16.58
N HIS A 261 24.97 9.01 15.68
CA HIS A 261 25.15 9.04 14.17
C HIS A 261 24.22 8.13 13.25
N VAL A 262 23.73 6.95 13.67
CA VAL A 262 22.73 6.02 13.04
C VAL A 262 21.41 6.73 13.22
N HIS A 263 20.40 6.27 12.53
CA HIS A 263 19.03 6.61 12.85
C HIS A 263 18.16 5.35 13.06
N ILE A 264 18.64 4.18 12.61
CA ILE A 264 17.90 2.90 12.60
C ILE A 264 18.84 1.72 12.88
N TYR A 265 18.51 0.90 13.87
CA TYR A 265 19.09 -0.43 14.07
C TYR A 265 18.17 -1.49 13.44
N SER A 266 18.70 -2.34 12.57
CA SER A 266 18.00 -3.48 11.96
C SER A 266 18.49 -4.77 12.60
N ALA A 267 17.64 -5.47 13.34
CA ALA A 267 17.93 -6.75 13.95
C ALA A 267 16.97 -7.81 13.41
N SER A 268 17.49 -8.99 13.07
CA SER A 268 16.73 -10.11 12.48
C SER A 268 16.93 -11.43 13.24
N TRP A 269 17.14 -11.32 14.55
CA TRP A 269 17.37 -12.41 15.49
C TRP A 269 16.47 -12.29 16.73
N GLY A 270 16.49 -13.33 17.56
CA GLY A 270 15.70 -13.42 18.79
C GLY A 270 15.79 -14.83 19.39
N PRO A 271 14.87 -15.20 20.28
CA PRO A 271 14.73 -16.56 20.79
C PRO A 271 14.49 -17.59 19.68
N ASN A 272 14.78 -18.86 19.97
CA ASN A 272 14.56 -19.96 19.03
C ASN A 272 13.09 -20.07 18.56
N ASP A 273 12.83 -19.99 17.26
CA ASP A 273 11.53 -20.18 16.58
C ASP A 273 11.04 -21.66 16.59
N ASP A 274 11.37 -22.41 17.65
CA ASP A 274 11.01 -23.81 17.81
C ASP A 274 9.54 -24.04 18.19
N GLY A 275 8.84 -22.99 18.60
CA GLY A 275 7.45 -23.00 19.06
C GLY A 275 7.24 -23.42 20.53
N LYS A 276 8.32 -23.54 21.32
CA LYS A 276 8.28 -23.87 22.76
C LYS A 276 9.02 -22.85 23.64
N THR A 277 10.00 -22.14 23.10
CA THR A 277 10.79 -21.15 23.83
C THR A 277 9.95 -19.94 24.27
N VAL A 278 10.32 -19.32 25.39
CA VAL A 278 9.77 -18.06 25.93
C VAL A 278 10.94 -17.37 26.61
N GLU A 279 11.41 -16.30 25.99
CA GLU A 279 12.64 -15.60 26.31
C GLU A 279 12.56 -14.20 25.69
N GLY A 280 13.31 -13.25 26.23
CA GLY A 280 13.32 -11.85 25.80
C GLY A 280 14.62 -11.18 26.28
N PRO A 281 14.84 -9.90 25.92
CA PRO A 281 16.09 -9.21 26.22
C PRO A 281 16.40 -9.24 27.72
N GLY A 282 17.67 -9.48 28.04
CA GLY A 282 18.16 -9.45 29.42
C GLY A 282 18.17 -8.04 30.03
N ARG A 283 18.67 -7.92 31.26
CA ARG A 283 18.62 -6.66 32.02
C ARG A 283 19.48 -5.56 31.39
N LEU A 284 20.57 -5.93 30.71
CA LEU A 284 21.42 -4.98 30.02
C LEU A 284 20.81 -4.61 28.66
N ALA A 285 20.27 -5.58 27.91
CA ALA A 285 19.62 -5.34 26.62
C ALA A 285 18.36 -4.46 26.76
N GLN A 286 17.53 -4.69 27.79
CA GLN A 286 16.41 -3.80 28.14
C GLN A 286 16.89 -2.36 28.39
N LYS A 287 17.98 -2.19 29.15
CA LYS A 287 18.58 -0.86 29.40
C LYS A 287 19.18 -0.23 28.14
N ALA A 288 19.71 -1.03 27.22
CA ALA A 288 20.20 -0.53 25.94
C ALA A 288 19.04 0.03 25.09
N PHE A 289 17.89 -0.66 25.04
CA PHE A 289 16.68 -0.09 24.43
C PHE A 289 16.21 1.19 25.16
N GLU A 290 16.15 1.19 26.50
CA GLU A 290 15.81 2.39 27.29
C GLU A 290 16.76 3.58 27.04
N TYR A 291 18.00 3.34 26.64
CA TYR A 291 19.01 4.36 26.36
C TYR A 291 19.01 4.79 24.88
N GLY A 292 18.83 3.84 23.95
CA GLY A 292 18.69 4.09 22.52
C GLY A 292 17.47 4.95 22.18
N ILE A 293 16.35 4.82 22.91
CA ILE A 293 15.21 5.75 22.79
C ILE A 293 15.49 7.17 23.35
N LYS A 294 16.74 7.47 23.74
CA LYS A 294 17.21 8.76 24.28
C LYS A 294 18.47 9.30 23.57
N GLN A 295 19.21 8.48 22.79
CA GLN A 295 20.47 8.81 22.09
C GLN A 295 20.64 7.84 20.87
N ILE A 296 20.96 8.33 19.65
CA ILE A 296 20.86 7.59 18.36
C ILE A 296 21.92 8.11 17.33
N SER A 297 22.63 7.33 16.48
CA SER A 297 23.56 6.17 16.76
C SER A 297 24.98 6.01 16.06
N ALA A 298 25.20 5.24 14.96
CA ALA A 298 26.43 4.96 14.18
C ALA A 298 26.28 4.38 12.68
N ASP A 299 27.30 3.79 11.98
CA ASP A 299 27.44 3.30 10.51
C ASP A 299 27.63 1.72 10.32
N LEU A 300 28.34 0.90 9.45
CA LEU A 300 29.25 0.86 8.22
C LEU A 300 29.43 -0.51 7.31
N HIS A 301 28.87 -0.74 6.07
CA HIS A 301 29.18 -1.73 4.91
C HIS A 301 29.13 -3.34 4.95
N ASN A 302 28.85 -4.26 3.94
CA ASN A 302 28.47 -4.35 2.46
C ASN A 302 28.42 -5.80 1.71
N GLU A 303 27.32 -6.55 1.39
CA GLU A 303 27.23 -7.46 0.16
C GLU A 303 25.79 -7.71 -0.44
N CYS A 304 25.62 -8.65 -1.41
CA CYS A 304 24.39 -8.93 -2.18
C CYS A 304 24.09 -10.42 -2.50
N THR A 305 22.79 -10.75 -2.64
CA THR A 305 22.29 -12.11 -2.98
C THR A 305 21.01 -12.09 -3.82
N GLU A 306 20.61 -13.26 -4.34
CA GLU A 306 19.27 -13.49 -4.94
C GLU A 306 18.32 -14.34 -4.08
N THR A 307 18.80 -15.01 -3.02
CA THR A 307 18.04 -16.02 -2.27
C THR A 307 17.98 -15.71 -0.77
N HIS A 308 17.39 -14.57 -0.43
CA HIS A 308 17.04 -14.19 0.95
C HIS A 308 15.56 -14.43 1.22
N THR A 309 15.22 -14.99 2.38
CA THR A 309 13.86 -15.46 2.70
C THR A 309 13.59 -15.46 4.20
N GLY A 310 12.38 -15.10 4.61
CA GLY A 310 11.93 -15.11 6.01
C GLY A 310 11.51 -13.73 6.49
N THR A 311 11.14 -13.63 7.77
CA THR A 311 10.93 -12.35 8.48
C THR A 311 12.17 -11.47 8.44
N SER A 312 13.35 -12.08 8.45
CA SER A 312 14.67 -11.45 8.34
C SER A 312 14.93 -10.67 7.04
N ALA A 313 14.16 -10.93 5.98
CA ALA A 313 14.17 -10.11 4.76
C ALA A 313 13.17 -8.93 4.82
N SER A 314 12.23 -8.96 5.76
CA SER A 314 11.19 -7.93 5.89
C SER A 314 11.62 -6.75 6.75
N ALA A 315 12.42 -6.98 7.80
CA ALA A 315 12.95 -5.92 8.66
C ALA A 315 13.94 -4.98 7.94
N PRO A 316 14.89 -5.45 7.10
CA PRO A 316 15.79 -4.58 6.34
C PRO A 316 15.03 -3.70 5.32
N LEU A 317 14.04 -4.26 4.62
CA LEU A 317 13.17 -3.49 3.72
C LEU A 317 12.38 -2.40 4.46
N ALA A 318 11.93 -2.67 5.70
CA ALA A 318 11.28 -1.67 6.55
C ALA A 318 12.27 -0.58 7.00
N ALA A 319 13.48 -0.95 7.45
CA ALA A 319 14.53 -0.02 7.80
C ALA A 319 14.89 0.93 6.64
N GLY A 320 15.01 0.40 5.41
CA GLY A 320 15.17 1.22 4.22
C GLY A 320 14.03 2.24 4.02
N ILE A 321 12.77 1.84 4.20
CA ILE A 321 11.62 2.78 4.09
C ILE A 321 11.69 3.88 5.16
N PHE A 322 12.07 3.53 6.40
CA PHE A 322 12.20 4.51 7.48
C PHE A 322 13.34 5.51 7.21
N ALA A 323 14.41 5.07 6.53
CA ALA A 323 15.48 5.97 6.09
C ALA A 323 15.02 6.99 5.03
N LEU A 324 14.13 6.59 4.11
CA LEU A 324 13.52 7.54 3.17
C LEU A 324 12.65 8.59 3.89
N ALA A 325 11.99 8.22 4.99
CA ALA A 325 11.21 9.16 5.79
C ALA A 325 12.08 10.10 6.62
N LEU A 326 13.21 9.61 7.17
CA LEU A 326 14.15 10.41 7.96
C LEU A 326 14.98 11.38 7.12
N GLU A 327 15.32 11.05 5.86
CA GLU A 327 15.89 12.05 4.93
C GLU A 327 14.92 13.21 4.69
N PHE A 328 13.62 12.91 4.60
CA PHE A 328 12.60 13.91 4.29
C PHE A 328 12.14 14.70 5.54
N ASN A 329 12.23 14.09 6.72
CA ASN A 329 11.95 14.70 8.01
C ASN A 329 12.84 14.07 9.11
N PRO A 330 14.00 14.68 9.41
CA PRO A 330 14.91 14.16 10.44
C PRO A 330 14.42 14.42 11.88
N ASP A 331 13.40 15.26 12.08
CA ASP A 331 12.86 15.60 13.40
C ASP A 331 11.85 14.56 13.94
N LEU A 332 11.62 13.45 13.22
CA LEU A 332 10.70 12.38 13.61
C LEU A 332 11.24 11.59 14.83
N THR A 333 10.45 11.50 15.91
CA THR A 333 10.78 10.59 17.00
C THR A 333 10.49 9.13 16.65
N TRP A 334 11.03 8.19 17.41
CA TRP A 334 10.73 6.76 17.27
C TRP A 334 9.23 6.44 17.35
N ARG A 335 8.45 7.23 18.12
CA ARG A 335 6.98 7.11 18.19
C ARG A 335 6.29 7.72 16.97
N ASP A 336 6.80 8.82 16.42
CA ASP A 336 6.27 9.38 15.17
C ASP A 336 6.40 8.37 14.03
N MET A 337 7.55 7.69 13.92
CA MET A 337 7.75 6.63 12.92
C MET A 337 6.72 5.50 13.07
N GLN A 338 6.44 5.06 14.30
CA GLN A 338 5.40 4.05 14.56
C GLN A 338 3.99 4.56 14.20
N HIS A 339 3.65 5.81 14.56
CA HIS A 339 2.37 6.42 14.17
C HIS A 339 2.23 6.53 12.63
N LEU A 340 3.29 6.91 11.93
CA LEU A 340 3.34 6.94 10.46
C LEU A 340 3.08 5.53 9.88
N VAL A 341 3.73 4.49 10.40
CA VAL A 341 3.50 3.09 10.00
C VAL A 341 2.04 2.65 10.23
N VAL A 342 1.47 2.93 11.41
CA VAL A 342 0.09 2.60 11.77
C VAL A 342 -0.91 3.29 10.84
N TRP A 343 -0.66 4.56 10.51
CA TRP A 343 -1.56 5.36 9.68
C TRP A 343 -1.42 5.14 8.17
N THR A 344 -0.34 4.51 7.70
CA THR A 344 -0.06 4.36 6.25
C THR A 344 0.05 2.93 5.74
N SER A 345 0.19 1.93 6.62
CA SER A 345 0.19 0.50 6.25
C SER A 345 -1.13 0.07 5.60
N GLU A 346 -1.07 -0.64 4.47
CA GLU A 346 -2.22 -0.96 3.59
C GLU A 346 -2.74 -2.38 3.82
N TYR A 347 -4.00 -2.53 4.23
CA TYR A 347 -4.63 -3.85 4.39
C TYR A 347 -5.17 -4.43 3.06
N ASP A 348 -5.55 -3.58 2.10
CA ASP A 348 -6.28 -4.00 0.88
C ASP A 348 -5.54 -5.08 0.04
N PRO A 349 -4.20 -4.99 -0.19
CA PRO A 349 -3.45 -6.04 -0.88
C PRO A 349 -3.44 -7.40 -0.15
N LEU A 350 -3.72 -7.40 1.16
CA LEU A 350 -3.71 -8.55 2.06
C LEU A 350 -5.13 -8.95 2.53
N ALA A 351 -6.19 -8.28 2.07
CA ALA A 351 -7.54 -8.38 2.62
C ALA A 351 -8.17 -9.78 2.52
N ASN A 352 -7.73 -10.59 1.55
CA ASN A 352 -8.18 -11.98 1.37
C ASN A 352 -7.66 -12.95 2.46
N ASN A 353 -6.78 -12.52 3.36
CA ASN A 353 -6.30 -13.33 4.47
C ASN A 353 -7.29 -13.32 5.65
N ALA A 354 -7.49 -14.47 6.29
CA ALA A 354 -8.29 -14.54 7.51
C ALA A 354 -7.66 -13.75 8.68
N GLY A 355 -8.51 -13.29 9.60
CA GLY A 355 -8.09 -12.61 10.84
C GLY A 355 -8.09 -11.08 10.81
N TRP A 356 -8.43 -10.44 9.68
CA TRP A 356 -8.65 -8.99 9.64
C TRP A 356 -9.89 -8.60 10.47
N LYS A 357 -9.71 -7.60 11.33
CA LYS A 357 -10.77 -6.96 12.14
C LYS A 357 -10.56 -5.45 12.13
N LYS A 358 -11.62 -4.69 12.38
CA LYS A 358 -11.54 -3.23 12.57
C LYS A 358 -11.54 -2.95 14.07
N ASN A 359 -10.59 -2.14 14.55
CA ASN A 359 -10.46 -1.77 15.96
C ASN A 359 -11.40 -0.60 16.33
N GLY A 360 -11.45 -0.22 17.61
CA GLY A 360 -12.32 0.85 18.13
C GLY A 360 -11.98 2.25 17.58
N ALA A 361 -10.72 2.49 17.21
CA ALA A 361 -10.27 3.70 16.52
C ALA A 361 -10.58 3.68 15.01
N GLY A 362 -11.12 2.58 14.50
CA GLY A 362 -11.46 2.39 13.10
C GLY A 362 -10.33 1.88 12.21
N LEU A 363 -9.21 1.43 12.77
CA LEU A 363 -8.07 0.89 12.04
C LEU A 363 -8.23 -0.61 11.75
N MET A 364 -7.84 -1.04 10.56
CA MET A 364 -7.78 -2.46 10.19
C MET A 364 -6.53 -3.11 10.78
N VAL A 365 -6.70 -4.23 11.49
CA VAL A 365 -5.63 -4.94 12.19
C VAL A 365 -5.73 -6.47 12.03
N ASN A 366 -4.60 -7.17 12.03
CA ASN A 366 -4.51 -8.63 11.94
C ASN A 366 -3.23 -9.13 12.63
N SER A 367 -3.33 -10.14 13.50
CA SER A 367 -2.18 -10.70 14.25
C SER A 367 -1.02 -11.23 13.38
N ARG A 368 -1.23 -11.43 12.08
CA ARG A 368 -0.19 -11.87 11.12
C ARG A 368 0.47 -10.74 10.32
N PHE A 369 -0.16 -9.57 10.27
CA PHE A 369 0.22 -8.49 9.33
C PHE A 369 0.20 -7.09 9.98
N GLY A 370 0.00 -6.99 11.30
CA GLY A 370 -0.15 -5.71 11.99
C GLY A 370 -1.29 -4.89 11.39
N PHE A 371 -0.96 -3.73 10.84
CA PHE A 371 -1.90 -2.80 10.18
C PHE A 371 -1.95 -2.95 8.65
N GLY A 372 -1.08 -3.77 8.04
CA GLY A 372 -1.00 -3.94 6.58
C GLY A 372 0.43 -3.95 6.04
N LEU A 373 0.55 -3.89 4.72
CA LEU A 373 1.83 -3.77 4.00
C LEU A 373 2.33 -2.31 4.04
N LEU A 374 3.63 -2.10 4.28
CA LEU A 374 4.23 -0.76 4.22
C LEU A 374 4.08 -0.14 2.83
N ASN A 375 3.67 1.13 2.78
CA ASN A 375 3.52 1.93 1.56
C ASN A 375 4.46 3.14 1.67
N ALA A 376 5.65 3.04 1.07
CA ALA A 376 6.71 4.04 1.23
C ALA A 376 6.28 5.44 0.77
N LYS A 377 5.52 5.55 -0.33
CA LYS A 377 4.93 6.82 -0.77
C LYS A 377 4.03 7.40 0.32
N ALA A 378 3.08 6.63 0.86
CA ALA A 378 2.13 7.15 1.85
C ALA A 378 2.84 7.56 3.15
N LEU A 379 3.83 6.78 3.59
CA LEU A 379 4.63 7.04 4.79
C LEU A 379 5.45 8.34 4.64
N VAL A 380 6.20 8.49 3.55
CA VAL A 380 7.00 9.69 3.28
C VAL A 380 6.12 10.91 2.96
N ASP A 381 4.99 10.75 2.26
CA ASP A 381 4.05 11.86 2.00
C ASP A 381 3.42 12.41 3.27
N LEU A 382 3.08 11.54 4.24
CA LEU A 382 2.53 11.94 5.54
C LEU A 382 3.59 12.55 6.47
N ALA A 383 4.86 12.16 6.29
CA ALA A 383 6.00 12.66 7.05
C ALA A 383 6.43 14.10 6.71
N ASP A 384 5.87 14.76 5.68
CA ASP A 384 6.29 16.13 5.28
C ASP A 384 6.31 17.08 6.49
N PRO A 385 7.46 17.69 6.83
CA PRO A 385 7.62 18.49 8.05
C PRO A 385 6.75 19.76 8.09
N LYS A 386 6.08 20.12 6.99
CA LYS A 386 5.08 21.20 6.95
C LYS A 386 3.69 20.76 7.42
N THR A 387 3.42 19.45 7.42
CA THR A 387 2.10 18.88 7.74
C THR A 387 2.12 17.89 8.88
N TRP A 388 3.22 17.15 9.07
CA TRP A 388 3.39 16.31 10.25
C TRP A 388 3.49 17.19 11.49
N LYS A 389 2.84 16.75 12.57
CA LYS A 389 2.95 17.36 13.89
C LYS A 389 3.33 16.24 14.85
N GLY A 390 4.49 16.40 15.48
CA GLY A 390 5.06 15.43 16.42
C GLY A 390 4.04 15.02 17.48
N VAL A 391 3.99 13.74 17.80
CA VAL A 391 3.06 13.23 18.83
C VAL A 391 3.43 13.74 20.22
N ALA A 392 2.43 13.94 21.07
CA ALA A 392 2.65 14.43 22.44
C ALA A 392 3.52 13.46 23.26
N GLU A 393 4.04 13.94 24.40
CA GLU A 393 4.87 13.18 25.33
C GLU A 393 4.25 11.80 25.68
N LYS A 394 5.08 10.75 25.68
CA LYS A 394 4.64 9.39 26.05
C LYS A 394 4.24 9.38 27.53
N LYS A 395 2.99 9.00 27.82
CA LYS A 395 2.50 8.69 29.17
C LYS A 395 2.31 7.18 29.35
N GLU A 396 2.31 6.77 30.61
CA GLU A 396 2.25 5.37 31.03
C GLU A 396 1.33 5.23 32.24
N CYS A 397 0.22 4.52 32.07
CA CYS A 397 -0.78 4.29 33.11
C CYS A 397 -0.81 2.81 33.49
N ILE A 398 -0.43 2.51 34.72
CA ILE A 398 -0.47 1.17 35.29
C ILE A 398 -1.84 0.96 35.94
N VAL A 399 -2.48 -0.17 35.61
CA VAL A 399 -3.76 -0.61 36.16
C VAL A 399 -3.56 -2.00 36.75
N GLU A 400 -3.71 -2.13 38.06
CA GLU A 400 -3.47 -3.35 38.83
C GLU A 400 -4.49 -3.46 39.97
N ASP A 401 -4.70 -4.68 40.47
CA ASP A 401 -5.60 -4.98 41.59
C ASP A 401 -4.78 -5.57 42.75
N ASN A 402 -4.51 -4.72 43.75
CA ASN A 402 -3.74 -5.09 44.94
C ASN A 402 -4.50 -6.03 45.89
N GLU A 403 -5.81 -6.26 45.68
CA GLU A 403 -6.62 -7.24 46.42
C GLU A 403 -6.88 -8.51 45.59
N PHE A 404 -6.23 -8.67 44.42
CA PHE A 404 -6.44 -9.79 43.52
C PHE A 404 -6.07 -11.13 44.18
N SER A 405 -7.08 -11.97 44.41
CA SER A 405 -6.91 -13.35 44.86
C SER A 405 -6.58 -14.28 43.68
N PRO A 406 -5.52 -15.12 43.77
CA PRO A 406 -5.14 -16.03 42.70
C PRO A 406 -6.28 -16.96 42.24
N ARG A 407 -6.53 -17.00 40.92
CA ARG A 407 -7.67 -17.72 40.33
C ARG A 407 -7.23 -19.05 39.74
N PHE A 408 -7.81 -20.14 40.24
CA PHE A 408 -7.53 -21.50 39.76
C PHE A 408 -8.09 -21.73 38.35
N LEU A 409 -7.30 -22.39 37.50
CA LEU A 409 -7.63 -22.75 36.12
C LEU A 409 -7.48 -24.27 35.94
N ARG A 410 -8.54 -24.92 35.47
CA ARG A 410 -8.59 -26.36 35.16
C ARG A 410 -8.41 -26.59 33.66
N SER A 411 -8.06 -27.81 33.27
CA SER A 411 -8.15 -28.29 31.90
C SER A 411 -9.52 -28.02 31.29
N ASP A 412 -9.57 -27.61 30.03
CA ASP A 412 -10.79 -27.22 29.30
C ASP A 412 -11.60 -26.11 30.02
N GLY A 413 -10.95 -25.38 30.94
CA GLY A 413 -11.54 -24.34 31.77
C GLY A 413 -11.18 -22.93 31.32
N GLU A 414 -11.87 -21.95 31.90
CA GLU A 414 -11.75 -20.54 31.55
C GLU A 414 -11.83 -19.65 32.79
N VAL A 415 -10.91 -18.67 32.88
CA VAL A 415 -10.91 -17.61 33.88
C VAL A 415 -11.05 -16.27 33.15
N THR A 416 -12.18 -15.59 33.41
CA THR A 416 -12.42 -14.22 32.95
C THR A 416 -12.22 -13.23 34.11
N ILE A 417 -11.47 -12.16 33.86
CA ILE A 417 -11.18 -11.06 34.78
C ILE A 417 -11.67 -9.77 34.09
N GLN A 418 -12.51 -9.01 34.81
CA GLN A 418 -13.01 -7.70 34.38
C GLN A 418 -12.16 -6.62 35.05
N ILE A 419 -11.59 -5.73 34.25
CA ILE A 419 -10.63 -4.72 34.66
C ILE A 419 -11.23 -3.34 34.35
N PRO A 420 -12.04 -2.76 35.26
CA PRO A 420 -12.57 -1.41 35.10
C PRO A 420 -11.45 -0.39 35.35
N THR A 421 -11.24 0.54 34.40
CA THR A 421 -10.24 1.60 34.52
C THR A 421 -10.75 2.93 33.98
N LYS A 422 -10.16 4.02 34.51
CA LYS A 422 -10.30 5.37 33.95
C LYS A 422 -9.06 5.80 33.15
N ALA A 423 -8.13 4.88 32.87
CA ALA A 423 -6.86 5.19 32.22
C ALA A 423 -6.12 6.39 32.85
N CYS A 424 -6.03 6.40 34.18
CA CYS A 424 -5.41 7.44 34.99
C CYS A 424 -6.01 8.85 34.81
N GLU A 425 -7.28 8.97 34.41
CA GLU A 425 -8.03 10.25 34.39
C GLU A 425 -7.87 11.02 35.71
N GLY A 426 -7.47 12.29 35.61
CA GLY A 426 -7.19 13.16 36.75
C GLY A 426 -5.74 13.10 37.27
N GLN A 427 -4.85 12.35 36.61
CA GLN A 427 -3.42 12.27 36.93
C GLN A 427 -2.55 12.67 35.71
N ASP A 428 -1.30 13.06 35.94
CA ASP A 428 -0.36 13.54 34.90
C ASP A 428 0.00 12.46 33.85
N ASN A 429 -0.29 11.20 34.15
CA ASN A 429 -0.12 10.05 33.26
C ASN A 429 -1.45 9.56 32.63
N HIS A 430 -2.51 10.37 32.63
CA HIS A 430 -3.74 10.05 31.91
C HIS A 430 -3.47 9.74 30.43
N ILE A 431 -4.08 8.67 29.92
CA ILE A 431 -4.03 8.30 28.49
C ILE A 431 -5.43 8.38 27.89
N LYS A 432 -5.54 9.16 26.81
CA LYS A 432 -6.76 9.37 26.02
C LYS A 432 -6.69 8.74 24.62
N SER A 433 -5.48 8.51 24.12
CA SER A 433 -5.20 7.81 22.87
C SER A 433 -4.11 6.78 23.13
N LEU A 434 -4.47 5.51 23.09
CA LEU A 434 -3.55 4.39 23.34
C LEU A 434 -2.59 4.17 22.16
N GLU A 435 -1.37 3.75 22.46
CA GLU A 435 -0.35 3.31 21.50
C GLU A 435 -0.08 1.82 21.71
N HIS A 436 0.66 1.51 22.79
CA HIS A 436 1.01 0.14 23.16
C HIS A 436 0.18 -0.33 24.36
N LEU A 437 -0.24 -1.58 24.30
CA LEU A 437 -0.91 -2.30 25.38
C LEU A 437 0.01 -3.40 25.88
N GLN A 438 0.31 -3.46 27.18
CA GLN A 438 1.01 -4.58 27.79
C GLN A 438 0.15 -5.20 28.90
N LEU A 439 0.21 -6.51 29.00
CA LEU A 439 -0.30 -7.29 30.13
C LEU A 439 0.88 -8.03 30.75
N GLU A 440 1.38 -7.53 31.89
CA GLU A 440 2.30 -8.27 32.75
C GLU A 440 1.48 -9.35 33.49
N ALA A 441 1.87 -10.62 33.41
CA ALA A 441 1.15 -11.70 34.10
C ALA A 441 2.06 -12.77 34.69
N THR A 442 1.67 -13.27 35.87
CA THR A 442 2.20 -14.51 36.46
C THR A 442 1.12 -15.59 36.43
N ILE A 443 1.37 -16.66 35.68
CA ILE A 443 0.44 -17.77 35.45
C ILE A 443 1.21 -19.07 35.66
N GLU A 444 0.89 -19.80 36.72
CA GLU A 444 1.38 -21.16 36.93
C GLU A 444 0.49 -22.14 36.15
N TYR A 445 1.06 -23.04 35.35
CA TYR A 445 0.29 -24.04 34.60
C TYR A 445 1.12 -25.29 34.26
N THR A 446 0.53 -26.48 34.39
CA THR A 446 1.20 -27.77 34.14
C THR A 446 1.77 -27.93 32.74
N ARG A 447 1.14 -27.31 31.73
CA ARG A 447 1.61 -27.30 30.35
C ARG A 447 1.29 -25.98 29.67
N ARG A 448 2.25 -25.07 29.69
CA ARG A 448 2.15 -23.68 29.21
C ARG A 448 1.64 -23.53 27.78
N GLY A 449 1.95 -24.48 26.89
CA GLY A 449 1.49 -24.48 25.50
C GLY A 449 -0.02 -24.64 25.30
N ASP A 450 -0.74 -25.13 26.31
CA ASP A 450 -2.20 -25.30 26.24
C ASP A 450 -2.98 -24.01 26.56
N LEU A 451 -2.29 -22.97 27.05
CA LEU A 451 -2.90 -21.70 27.40
C LEU A 451 -3.23 -20.84 26.17
N HIS A 452 -4.47 -20.37 26.13
CA HIS A 452 -4.93 -19.31 25.24
C HIS A 452 -5.23 -18.06 26.06
N ILE A 453 -4.68 -16.91 25.66
CA ILE A 453 -4.86 -15.62 26.35
C ILE A 453 -5.48 -14.62 25.38
N THR A 454 -6.59 -14.03 25.77
CA THR A 454 -7.31 -12.99 25.04
C THR A 454 -7.60 -11.79 25.92
N LEU A 455 -7.57 -10.60 25.34
CA LEU A 455 -7.81 -9.33 26.00
C LEU A 455 -8.68 -8.47 25.10
N THR A 456 -9.84 -8.04 25.59
CA THR A 456 -10.82 -7.22 24.85
C THR A 456 -10.87 -5.82 25.43
N SER A 457 -10.76 -4.80 24.59
CA SER A 457 -10.83 -3.39 24.97
C SER A 457 -12.26 -2.91 25.30
N PRO A 458 -12.43 -1.77 25.99
CA PRO A 458 -13.74 -1.16 26.25
C PRO A 458 -14.55 -0.85 24.98
N LEU A 459 -13.88 -0.66 23.83
CA LEU A 459 -14.49 -0.44 22.53
C LEU A 459 -14.75 -1.74 21.74
N GLY A 460 -14.50 -2.91 22.34
CA GLY A 460 -14.81 -4.22 21.79
C GLY A 460 -13.69 -4.88 20.96
N THR A 461 -12.49 -4.31 20.90
CA THR A 461 -11.36 -4.89 20.17
C THR A 461 -10.81 -6.10 20.92
N ASN A 462 -11.28 -7.30 20.57
CA ASN A 462 -10.73 -8.56 21.06
C ASN A 462 -9.36 -8.85 20.42
N THR A 463 -8.35 -9.06 21.25
CA THR A 463 -6.97 -9.38 20.87
C THR A 463 -6.53 -10.68 21.49
N VAL A 464 -6.02 -11.59 20.65
CA VAL A 464 -5.25 -12.76 21.10
C VAL A 464 -3.84 -12.30 21.46
N LEU A 465 -3.43 -12.56 22.70
CA LEU A 465 -2.09 -12.32 23.23
C LEU A 465 -1.24 -13.60 23.25
N LEU A 466 -1.89 -14.77 23.36
CA LEU A 466 -1.23 -16.08 23.28
C LEU A 466 -2.15 -17.09 22.59
N THR A 467 -1.64 -17.80 21.58
CA THR A 467 -2.28 -18.97 20.95
C THR A 467 -1.78 -20.27 21.59
N GLU A 468 -2.52 -21.38 21.41
CA GLU A 468 -1.99 -22.71 21.70
C GLU A 468 -0.65 -22.91 20.95
N ARG A 469 0.30 -23.56 21.62
CA ARG A 469 1.60 -23.96 21.07
C ARG A 469 1.87 -25.42 21.43
N GLU A 470 1.48 -26.33 20.54
CA GLU A 470 1.54 -27.78 20.75
C GLU A 470 2.91 -28.29 21.26
N ARG A 471 4.01 -27.65 20.86
CA ARG A 471 5.38 -28.02 21.23
C ARG A 471 5.80 -27.55 22.62
N ASP A 472 5.11 -26.57 23.22
CA ASP A 472 5.46 -26.01 24.53
C ASP A 472 4.93 -26.89 25.67
N THR A 473 5.67 -27.93 26.00
CA THR A 473 5.36 -28.83 27.12
C THR A 473 5.89 -28.29 28.47
N SER A 474 6.19 -27.00 28.58
CA SER A 474 6.81 -26.41 29.78
C SER A 474 5.84 -26.37 30.98
N PRO A 475 6.24 -26.86 32.17
CA PRO A 475 5.47 -26.71 33.41
C PRO A 475 5.76 -25.38 34.14
N TYR A 476 6.66 -24.53 33.61
CA TYR A 476 7.13 -23.33 34.30
C TYR A 476 6.19 -22.13 34.18
N GLY A 477 5.19 -22.20 33.29
CA GLY A 477 4.23 -21.13 33.06
C GLY A 477 4.87 -19.79 32.66
N PHE A 478 4.26 -18.71 33.10
CA PHE A 478 4.71 -17.33 32.92
C PHE A 478 4.91 -16.67 34.28
N LYS A 479 5.93 -15.81 34.41
CA LYS A 479 6.29 -15.11 35.65
C LYS A 479 6.65 -13.68 35.30
N SER A 480 5.82 -12.71 35.74
CA SER A 480 5.86 -11.30 35.32
C SER A 480 6.21 -11.15 33.83
N TRP A 481 5.47 -11.87 32.98
CA TRP A 481 5.70 -11.87 31.54
C TRP A 481 4.83 -10.83 30.85
N ASP A 482 5.46 -9.93 30.08
CA ASP A 482 4.78 -8.88 29.33
C ASP A 482 4.24 -9.39 27.98
N PHE A 483 2.93 -9.60 27.91
CA PHE A 483 2.23 -9.81 26.64
C PHE A 483 1.87 -8.46 26.02
N MET A 484 2.52 -8.09 24.92
CA MET A 484 2.32 -6.80 24.24
C MET A 484 1.36 -6.90 23.04
N SER A 485 0.56 -5.85 22.78
CA SER A 485 -0.15 -5.67 21.52
C SER A 485 -0.27 -4.20 21.09
N VAL A 486 -0.36 -4.00 19.79
CA VAL A 486 -0.65 -2.72 19.13
C VAL A 486 -2.06 -2.68 18.50
N HIS A 487 -2.86 -3.75 18.59
CA HIS A 487 -4.17 -3.81 17.91
C HIS A 487 -5.15 -2.70 18.32
N THR A 488 -4.99 -2.14 19.52
CA THR A 488 -5.86 -1.12 20.12
C THR A 488 -5.31 0.30 19.95
N TRP A 489 -4.35 0.51 19.05
CA TRP A 489 -3.78 1.84 18.76
C TRP A 489 -4.87 2.84 18.36
N GLY A 490 -4.82 4.04 18.94
CA GLY A 490 -5.78 5.12 18.75
C GLY A 490 -7.07 5.01 19.57
N GLU A 491 -7.28 3.92 20.31
CA GLU A 491 -8.47 3.76 21.14
C GLU A 491 -8.39 4.60 22.42
N ASP A 492 -9.56 5.01 22.93
CA ASP A 492 -9.70 5.50 24.30
C ASP A 492 -9.70 4.27 25.24
N PRO A 493 -8.70 4.11 26.13
CA PRO A 493 -8.59 2.92 26.96
C PRO A 493 -9.45 2.98 28.25
N ALA A 494 -10.24 4.03 28.46
CA ALA A 494 -11.14 4.14 29.61
C ALA A 494 -12.39 3.24 29.45
N GLY A 495 -12.85 2.65 30.56
CA GLY A 495 -13.95 1.68 30.60
C GLY A 495 -13.49 0.33 31.13
N THR A 496 -14.18 -0.75 30.78
CA THR A 496 -13.88 -2.10 31.29
C THR A 496 -13.17 -2.95 30.24
N TRP A 497 -11.94 -3.37 30.55
CA TRP A 497 -11.23 -4.38 29.78
C TRP A 497 -11.63 -5.79 30.25
N THR A 498 -11.74 -6.73 29.31
CA THR A 498 -11.98 -8.16 29.64
C THR A 498 -10.74 -8.98 29.32
N LEU A 499 -10.04 -9.46 30.34
CA LEU A 499 -8.97 -10.45 30.24
C LEU A 499 -9.57 -11.85 30.38
N LYS A 500 -9.27 -12.74 29.44
CA LYS A 500 -9.75 -14.12 29.39
C LYS A 500 -8.59 -15.08 29.13
N ILE A 501 -8.38 -15.99 30.07
CA ILE A 501 -7.32 -17.01 30.06
C ILE A 501 -7.98 -18.38 30.14
N SER A 502 -7.70 -19.27 29.18
CA SER A 502 -8.37 -20.57 29.06
C SER A 502 -7.41 -21.67 28.57
N ASP A 503 -7.68 -22.92 28.95
CA ASP A 503 -7.12 -24.09 28.25
C ASP A 503 -8.06 -24.47 27.09
N VAL A 504 -7.50 -24.61 25.89
CA VAL A 504 -8.24 -24.91 24.65
C VAL A 504 -7.97 -26.31 24.08
N SER A 505 -7.19 -27.12 24.79
CA SER A 505 -6.50 -28.29 24.24
C SER A 505 -7.26 -29.62 24.27
N GLY A 506 -8.35 -29.73 25.05
CA GLY A 506 -9.03 -31.01 25.32
C GLY A 506 -8.30 -31.91 26.33
N ARG A 507 -7.21 -31.44 26.96
CA ARG A 507 -6.27 -32.27 27.73
C ARG A 507 -6.64 -32.27 29.22
N LYS A 508 -7.57 -33.16 29.57
CA LYS A 508 -8.21 -33.39 30.90
C LYS A 508 -7.32 -33.69 32.12
N LYS A 509 -6.04 -33.28 32.11
CA LYS A 509 -5.08 -33.41 33.22
C LYS A 509 -4.36 -32.10 33.55
N ASN A 510 -4.60 -31.03 32.80
CA ASN A 510 -3.98 -29.74 33.08
C ASN A 510 -4.62 -29.03 34.28
N GLU A 511 -3.78 -28.32 35.03
CA GLU A 511 -4.21 -27.43 36.11
C GLU A 511 -3.18 -26.33 36.38
N GLY A 512 -3.61 -25.32 37.12
CA GLY A 512 -2.76 -24.22 37.57
C GLY A 512 -3.57 -23.02 38.04
N ARG A 513 -2.97 -21.82 38.02
CA ARG A 513 -3.61 -20.60 38.52
C ARG A 513 -3.00 -19.33 37.92
N ILE A 514 -3.85 -18.33 37.72
CA ILE A 514 -3.44 -16.96 37.49
C ILE A 514 -3.09 -16.39 38.88
N VAL A 515 -1.81 -16.04 39.09
CA VAL A 515 -1.29 -15.57 40.38
C VAL A 515 -1.41 -14.06 40.48
N SER A 516 -0.98 -13.34 39.44
CA SER A 516 -1.08 -11.88 39.34
C SER A 516 -1.25 -11.45 37.88
N TRP A 517 -1.81 -10.26 37.69
CA TRP A 517 -1.91 -9.56 36.42
C TRP A 517 -1.74 -8.06 36.67
N LYS A 518 -1.22 -7.35 35.67
CA LYS A 518 -1.08 -5.89 35.67
C LYS A 518 -1.17 -5.41 34.22
N LEU A 519 -2.04 -4.44 33.98
CA LEU A 519 -2.33 -3.90 32.65
C LEU A 519 -1.62 -2.55 32.51
N ILE A 520 -0.62 -2.47 31.65
CA ILE A 520 0.16 -1.25 31.41
C ILE A 520 -0.29 -0.65 30.08
N LEU A 521 -0.82 0.56 30.16
CA LEU A 521 -1.27 1.36 29.03
C LEU A 521 -0.17 2.36 28.68
N HIS A 522 0.23 2.45 27.42
CA HIS A 522 1.17 3.47 26.92
C HIS A 522 0.47 4.32 25.86
N GLY A 523 0.63 5.63 25.89
CA GLY A 523 -0.02 6.49 24.91
C GLY A 523 0.12 7.99 25.21
N THR A 524 -0.89 8.75 24.79
CA THR A 524 -0.93 10.21 24.94
C THR A 524 -2.21 10.68 25.64
N SER A 525 -2.10 11.75 26.43
CA SER A 525 -3.23 12.39 27.12
C SER A 525 -4.16 13.17 26.17
N THR A 526 -3.76 13.36 24.91
CA THR A 526 -4.51 14.06 23.86
C THR A 526 -4.41 13.27 22.56
N GLN A 527 -5.52 13.18 21.81
CA GLN A 527 -5.51 12.47 20.53
C GLN A 527 -4.60 13.16 19.50
N PRO A 528 -3.64 12.44 18.88
CA PRO A 528 -2.74 13.01 17.88
C PRO A 528 -3.46 13.64 16.69
N GLU A 529 -2.87 14.70 16.13
CA GLU A 529 -3.46 15.53 15.08
C GLU A 529 -3.90 14.74 13.84
N HIS A 530 -3.08 13.77 13.41
CA HIS A 530 -3.40 12.91 12.26
C HIS A 530 -4.59 11.96 12.55
N MET A 531 -4.87 11.63 13.81
CA MET A 531 -5.94 10.70 14.22
C MET A 531 -7.30 11.37 14.47
N LYS A 532 -7.36 12.72 14.52
CA LYS A 532 -8.60 13.48 14.75
C LYS A 532 -9.68 13.26 13.68
N HIS A 533 -9.29 12.77 12.50
CA HIS A 533 -10.18 12.42 11.41
C HIS A 533 -10.08 10.90 11.18
N PRO A 534 -11.20 10.16 11.01
CA PRO A 534 -11.14 8.72 10.81
C PRO A 534 -10.28 8.33 9.60
N ARG A 535 -9.43 7.30 9.74
CA ARG A 535 -8.58 6.83 8.63
C ARG A 535 -9.45 6.36 7.46
N VAL A 536 -9.29 7.02 6.31
CA VAL A 536 -9.97 6.65 5.06
C VAL A 536 -9.14 5.61 4.32
N TYR A 537 -9.68 4.40 4.20
CA TYR A 537 -9.08 3.34 3.40
C TYR A 537 -9.50 3.47 1.93
N THR A 538 -8.60 3.97 1.08
CA THR A 538 -8.77 3.92 -0.38
C THR A 538 -8.39 2.53 -0.89
N SER A 539 -9.25 1.87 -1.69
CA SER A 539 -8.82 0.64 -2.36
C SER A 539 -7.58 0.89 -3.21
N TYR A 540 -6.65 -0.06 -3.18
CA TYR A 540 -5.35 -0.02 -3.85
C TYR A 540 -5.48 0.23 -5.36
N ASN A 541 -6.59 -0.20 -5.98
CA ASN A 541 -6.90 0.08 -7.39
C ASN A 541 -7.15 1.58 -7.69
N VAL A 542 -7.56 2.39 -6.71
CA VAL A 542 -7.67 3.85 -6.84
C VAL A 542 -6.27 4.50 -6.74
N VAL A 543 -5.39 3.96 -5.89
CA VAL A 543 -3.97 4.37 -5.83
C VAL A 543 -3.25 4.05 -7.15
N GLN A 544 -3.66 2.99 -7.87
CA GLN A 544 -3.22 2.70 -9.24
C GLN A 544 -3.80 3.69 -10.29
N ASN A 545 -4.89 4.40 -10.01
CA ASN A 545 -5.49 5.39 -10.93
C ASN A 545 -4.85 6.78 -10.80
N ASP A 546 -4.29 7.14 -9.64
CA ASP A 546 -3.44 8.33 -9.49
C ASP A 546 -2.24 8.26 -10.46
N ARG A 547 -1.63 7.07 -10.59
CA ARG A 547 -0.60 6.75 -11.60
C ARG A 547 -1.06 6.93 -13.07
N ARG A 548 -2.35 7.14 -13.37
CA ARG A 548 -2.89 7.30 -14.74
C ARG A 548 -3.14 8.75 -15.16
N GLY A 549 -3.18 9.70 -14.22
CA GLY A 549 -3.33 11.13 -14.52
C GLY A 549 -4.75 11.55 -14.95
N ALA A 550 -5.71 11.39 -14.03
CA ALA A 550 -7.10 11.86 -14.09
C ALA A 550 -8.04 11.21 -15.13
N GLU A 551 -8.89 10.31 -14.64
CA GLU A 551 -10.30 10.26 -15.03
C GLU A 551 -11.07 11.13 -14.00
N LYS A 552 -12.10 11.88 -14.43
CA LYS A 552 -12.79 12.87 -13.57
C LYS A 552 -13.83 12.18 -12.67
N MET A 553 -14.11 12.75 -11.50
CA MET A 553 -15.12 12.25 -10.55
C MET A 553 -16.58 12.35 -11.04
N ASP A 554 -16.81 12.98 -12.20
CA ASP A 554 -18.12 13.28 -12.82
C ASP A 554 -19.10 12.10 -12.85
N ASP A 555 -18.62 10.85 -12.95
CA ASP A 555 -19.49 9.67 -13.03
C ASP A 555 -19.96 9.15 -11.65
N ILE A 556 -19.19 9.37 -10.57
CA ILE A 556 -19.67 9.09 -9.20
C ILE A 556 -20.81 10.06 -8.85
N GLU A 557 -20.65 11.33 -9.23
CA GLU A 557 -21.68 12.35 -9.01
C GLU A 557 -22.98 12.04 -9.79
N LYS A 558 -22.90 11.46 -11.00
CA LYS A 558 -24.10 10.94 -11.71
C LYS A 558 -24.78 9.80 -10.93
N VAL A 559 -24.03 8.84 -10.40
CA VAL A 559 -24.58 7.71 -9.65
C VAL A 559 -25.23 8.19 -8.34
N GLN A 560 -24.59 9.09 -7.61
CA GLN A 560 -25.21 9.70 -6.42
C GLN A 560 -26.41 10.58 -6.77
N ASN A 561 -26.40 11.34 -7.87
CA ASN A 561 -27.56 12.11 -8.30
C ASN A 561 -28.74 11.23 -8.79
N LEU A 562 -28.47 10.03 -9.31
CA LEU A 562 -29.50 9.02 -9.59
C LEU A 562 -30.10 8.45 -8.29
N LEU A 563 -29.27 8.08 -7.31
CA LEU A 563 -29.72 7.61 -5.99
C LEU A 563 -30.50 8.70 -5.22
N ASN A 564 -30.07 9.96 -5.32
CA ASN A 564 -30.74 11.12 -4.75
C ASN A 564 -32.07 11.46 -5.45
N LYS A 565 -32.21 11.12 -6.75
CA LYS A 565 -33.51 11.17 -7.46
C LYS A 565 -34.45 10.08 -6.99
N VAL A 566 -33.98 8.85 -6.80
CA VAL A 566 -34.79 7.72 -6.33
C VAL A 566 -35.32 7.93 -4.91
N THR A 567 -34.62 8.70 -4.07
CA THR A 567 -35.01 8.98 -2.68
C THR A 567 -35.91 10.20 -2.49
N LYS A 568 -36.29 10.93 -3.56
CA LYS A 568 -37.26 12.04 -3.48
C LYS A 568 -38.36 11.93 -4.54
N ASN A 569 -39.57 11.62 -4.05
CA ASN A 569 -40.87 11.55 -4.73
C ASN A 569 -41.29 10.14 -5.24
N THR A 570 -42.11 9.50 -4.41
CA THR A 570 -43.30 8.64 -4.69
C THR A 570 -43.62 8.15 -6.12
N PRO A 571 -44.25 6.96 -6.27
CA PRO A 571 -44.37 5.84 -5.34
C PRO A 571 -44.06 4.46 -5.96
N ASP A 572 -43.35 4.40 -7.09
CA ASP A 572 -43.11 3.16 -7.87
C ASP A 572 -41.78 2.46 -7.47
N SER A 573 -41.58 2.31 -6.16
CA SER A 573 -40.26 2.09 -5.58
C SER A 573 -39.71 0.66 -5.71
N GLN A 574 -40.56 -0.33 -5.95
CA GLN A 574 -40.10 -1.73 -6.09
C GLN A 574 -39.53 -2.02 -7.48
N GLU A 575 -40.21 -1.65 -8.57
CA GLU A 575 -39.71 -1.99 -9.92
C GLU A 575 -38.44 -1.20 -10.27
N ALA A 576 -38.32 0.05 -9.82
CA ALA A 576 -37.09 0.83 -9.92
C ALA A 576 -35.93 0.24 -9.09
N ALA A 577 -36.20 -0.24 -7.87
CA ALA A 577 -35.18 -0.86 -7.03
C ALA A 577 -34.72 -2.24 -7.55
N GLU A 578 -35.63 -3.06 -8.09
CA GLU A 578 -35.26 -4.32 -8.73
C GLU A 578 -34.52 -4.10 -10.07
N ARG A 579 -34.87 -3.07 -10.85
CA ARG A 579 -34.05 -2.64 -12.00
C ARG A 579 -32.64 -2.21 -11.56
N ALA A 580 -32.50 -1.44 -10.48
CA ALA A 580 -31.19 -1.05 -9.95
C ALA A 580 -30.35 -2.26 -9.49
N LYS A 581 -30.96 -3.24 -8.81
CA LYS A 581 -30.31 -4.52 -8.45
C LYS A 581 -29.91 -5.32 -9.69
N SER A 582 -30.79 -5.42 -10.68
CA SER A 582 -30.53 -6.11 -11.94
C SER A 582 -29.37 -5.47 -12.71
N LEU A 583 -29.29 -4.14 -12.74
CA LEU A 583 -28.19 -3.40 -13.36
C LEU A 583 -26.86 -3.61 -12.61
N ALA A 584 -26.89 -3.60 -11.27
CA ALA A 584 -25.72 -3.87 -10.44
C ALA A 584 -25.21 -5.31 -10.63
N ILE A 585 -26.12 -6.29 -10.69
CA ILE A 585 -25.79 -7.71 -10.97
C ILE A 585 -25.27 -7.87 -12.40
N ALA A 586 -25.83 -7.18 -13.39
CA ALA A 586 -25.33 -7.18 -14.77
C ALA A 586 -23.90 -6.60 -14.86
N HIS A 587 -23.61 -5.52 -14.11
CA HIS A 587 -22.24 -5.00 -13.96
C HIS A 587 -21.29 -6.00 -13.29
N LEU A 588 -21.76 -6.72 -12.26
CA LEU A 588 -20.98 -7.72 -11.53
C LEU A 588 -20.67 -8.94 -12.42
N LEU A 589 -21.66 -9.39 -13.20
CA LEU A 589 -21.49 -10.43 -14.23
C LEU A 589 -20.56 -9.99 -15.36
N LYS A 590 -20.68 -8.74 -15.85
CA LYS A 590 -19.76 -8.19 -16.85
C LYS A 590 -18.32 -8.20 -16.34
N ASN A 591 -18.08 -7.72 -15.12
CA ASN A 591 -16.75 -7.77 -14.49
C ASN A 591 -16.23 -9.21 -14.27
N ALA A 592 -17.12 -10.21 -14.21
CA ALA A 592 -16.74 -11.62 -14.13
C ALA A 592 -16.37 -12.22 -15.50
N PHE A 593 -17.06 -11.83 -16.60
CA PHE A 593 -16.80 -12.36 -17.95
C PHE A 593 -15.72 -11.60 -18.74
N ASP A 594 -15.55 -10.29 -18.53
CA ASP A 594 -14.45 -9.51 -19.13
C ASP A 594 -13.06 -10.00 -18.63
N ARG A 595 -13.02 -10.80 -17.56
CA ARG A 595 -11.80 -11.45 -17.02
C ARG A 595 -11.20 -12.50 -17.94
N ASP A 596 -12.02 -13.23 -18.70
CA ASP A 596 -11.60 -14.30 -19.61
C ASP A 596 -11.52 -13.83 -21.08
N GLY A 597 -11.64 -12.52 -21.33
CA GLY A 597 -11.45 -11.91 -22.65
C GLY A 597 -12.62 -12.10 -23.65
N GLY A 598 -13.75 -12.69 -23.21
CA GLY A 598 -14.95 -12.85 -24.02
C GLY A 598 -15.91 -11.66 -23.88
N SER A 599 -15.94 -10.76 -24.87
CA SER A 599 -16.84 -9.59 -24.86
C SER A 599 -18.32 -10.00 -24.86
N PHE A 600 -19.03 -9.71 -23.76
CA PHE A 600 -20.45 -10.07 -23.59
C PHE A 600 -21.38 -8.97 -24.15
N PRO A 601 -22.16 -9.21 -25.23
CA PRO A 601 -23.06 -8.20 -25.80
C PRO A 601 -24.36 -8.12 -24.99
N LEU A 602 -24.59 -6.99 -24.32
CA LEU A 602 -25.88 -6.63 -23.73
C LEU A 602 -26.71 -5.86 -24.77
N GLU A 603 -27.37 -6.61 -25.65
CA GLU A 603 -28.56 -6.15 -26.37
C GLU A 603 -29.81 -6.63 -25.62
N ASP A 604 -30.84 -5.79 -25.53
CA ASP A 604 -32.03 -6.00 -24.69
C ASP A 604 -32.67 -7.39 -24.87
N LYS A 605 -32.56 -8.20 -23.81
CA LYS A 605 -33.22 -9.50 -23.69
C LYS A 605 -33.70 -9.69 -22.26
N ASP A 606 -34.99 -9.45 -22.05
CA ASP A 606 -35.68 -9.75 -20.80
C ASP A 606 -35.45 -11.22 -20.40
N ILE A 607 -34.73 -11.42 -19.29
CA ILE A 607 -34.52 -12.75 -18.72
C ILE A 607 -35.85 -13.19 -18.07
N PRO A 608 -36.54 -14.23 -18.57
CA PRO A 608 -37.88 -14.53 -18.07
C PRO A 608 -37.86 -14.92 -16.59
N LYS A 609 -38.74 -14.27 -15.80
CA LYS A 609 -38.88 -14.45 -14.34
C LYS A 609 -38.97 -15.91 -13.88
N HIS A 610 -39.51 -16.79 -14.73
CA HIS A 610 -39.58 -18.23 -14.49
C HIS A 610 -38.20 -18.92 -14.46
N SER A 611 -37.27 -18.55 -15.34
CA SER A 611 -35.93 -19.14 -15.43
C SER A 611 -35.08 -18.82 -14.19
N TYR A 612 -35.25 -17.62 -13.62
CA TYR A 612 -34.62 -17.21 -12.36
C TYR A 612 -35.11 -18.05 -11.16
N LEU A 613 -36.43 -18.23 -11.03
CA LEU A 613 -37.01 -19.05 -9.96
C LEU A 613 -36.64 -20.54 -10.11
N TYR A 614 -36.57 -21.05 -11.34
CA TYR A 614 -36.15 -22.43 -11.62
C TYR A 614 -34.68 -22.70 -11.25
N ALA A 615 -33.78 -21.74 -11.53
CA ALA A 615 -32.38 -21.82 -11.10
C ALA A 615 -32.25 -21.86 -9.57
N LEU A 616 -32.94 -20.96 -8.85
CA LEU A 616 -32.96 -20.96 -7.38
C LEU A 616 -33.49 -22.28 -6.80
N ALA A 617 -34.59 -22.80 -7.34
CA ALA A 617 -35.19 -24.07 -6.89
C ALA A 617 -34.33 -25.31 -7.23
N THR A 618 -33.43 -25.22 -8.21
CA THR A 618 -32.47 -26.27 -8.54
C THR A 618 -31.28 -26.24 -7.57
N ILE A 619 -30.77 -25.05 -7.25
CA ILE A 619 -29.68 -24.86 -6.27
C ILE A 619 -30.08 -25.38 -4.89
N SER A 620 -31.31 -25.10 -4.42
CA SER A 620 -31.78 -25.62 -3.13
C SER A 620 -31.93 -27.15 -3.12
N LYS A 621 -32.34 -27.78 -4.22
CA LYS A 621 -32.52 -29.23 -4.31
C LYS A 621 -31.23 -30.04 -4.36
N GLN A 622 -30.09 -29.46 -4.75
CA GLN A 622 -28.81 -30.17 -4.71
C GLN A 622 -28.23 -30.30 -3.28
N GLY A 623 -28.83 -29.66 -2.27
CA GLY A 623 -28.34 -29.71 -0.88
C GLY A 623 -28.74 -30.93 -0.05
N GLU A 624 -29.67 -31.77 -0.53
CA GLU A 624 -30.36 -32.77 0.32
C GLU A 624 -29.98 -34.24 0.03
N GLY A 625 -29.07 -34.50 -0.92
CA GLY A 625 -28.78 -35.85 -1.44
C GLY A 625 -27.35 -36.38 -1.23
N ARG A 626 -27.07 -36.92 -0.03
CA ARG A 626 -25.93 -37.81 0.37
C ARG A 626 -24.47 -37.39 0.02
N ASP A 627 -23.55 -37.96 0.80
CA ASP A 627 -22.08 -37.94 0.66
C ASP A 627 -21.41 -36.55 0.66
N ARG A 628 -21.33 -35.99 1.88
CA ARG A 628 -20.53 -34.80 2.19
C ARG A 628 -19.03 -35.11 2.14
N GLU A 629 -18.31 -34.53 1.18
CA GLU A 629 -17.08 -33.70 1.39
C GLU A 629 -16.28 -33.42 0.10
N ASN A 630 -16.44 -34.23 -0.96
CA ASN A 630 -15.53 -34.19 -2.12
C ASN A 630 -16.07 -33.61 -3.43
N ASP A 631 -17.38 -33.37 -3.58
CA ASP A 631 -17.97 -33.10 -4.90
C ASP A 631 -18.15 -31.59 -5.26
N LEU A 632 -17.25 -30.73 -4.75
CA LEU A 632 -17.25 -29.27 -4.93
C LEU A 632 -15.84 -28.66 -5.12
N TYR A 633 -14.86 -29.49 -5.47
CA TYR A 633 -13.45 -29.10 -5.60
C TYR A 633 -12.76 -29.94 -6.67
N ASN A 634 -12.09 -29.30 -7.63
CA ASN A 634 -11.10 -29.96 -8.49
C ASN A 634 -9.69 -29.69 -7.95
N GLU A 635 -8.83 -30.71 -7.98
CA GLU A 635 -7.44 -30.59 -7.55
C GLU A 635 -6.57 -30.02 -8.68
N TYR A 636 -5.86 -28.91 -8.40
CA TYR A 636 -4.82 -28.38 -9.28
C TYR A 636 -3.46 -28.61 -8.63
N ILE A 637 -2.51 -29.18 -9.38
CA ILE A 637 -1.16 -29.48 -8.89
C ILE A 637 -0.20 -28.41 -9.43
N ASP A 638 0.14 -27.45 -8.58
CA ASP A 638 1.32 -26.61 -8.81
C ASP A 638 2.58 -27.47 -8.65
N ARG A 639 3.53 -27.32 -9.58
CA ARG A 639 4.80 -28.06 -9.57
C ARG A 639 5.87 -27.39 -8.73
N PHE A 640 5.69 -26.14 -8.29
CA PHE A 640 6.73 -25.37 -7.59
C PHE A 640 6.85 -25.71 -6.10
N TYR A 641 5.76 -26.09 -5.43
CA TYR A 641 5.74 -26.45 -4.01
C TYR A 641 5.09 -27.82 -3.81
N HIS A 642 5.89 -28.83 -3.45
CA HIS A 642 5.44 -30.22 -3.29
C HIS A 642 4.68 -30.46 -1.96
N SER A 643 3.61 -29.71 -1.70
CA SER A 643 2.92 -29.67 -0.39
C SER A 643 1.40 -29.48 -0.48
N ARG A 644 0.68 -30.59 -0.78
CA ARG A 644 -0.79 -30.81 -0.71
C ARG A 644 -1.69 -29.91 -1.59
N PRO A 645 -2.78 -30.46 -2.19
CA PRO A 645 -3.62 -29.71 -3.12
C PRO A 645 -4.45 -28.60 -2.45
N TYR A 646 -4.57 -27.47 -3.14
CA TYR A 646 -5.37 -26.32 -2.73
C TYR A 646 -6.83 -26.45 -3.22
N LYS A 647 -7.81 -26.18 -2.36
CA LYS A 647 -9.25 -26.35 -2.66
C LYS A 647 -9.88 -25.05 -3.17
N HIS A 648 -10.07 -24.93 -4.49
CA HIS A 648 -10.85 -23.84 -5.11
C HIS A 648 -12.37 -24.12 -5.08
N ARG A 649 -13.16 -23.11 -4.71
CA ARG A 649 -14.64 -23.18 -4.73
C ARG A 649 -15.15 -23.37 -6.16
N ASP A 650 -15.97 -24.40 -6.37
CA ASP A 650 -16.37 -24.88 -7.70
C ASP A 650 -17.09 -23.86 -8.61
N ASP A 651 -16.61 -23.74 -9.85
CA ASP A 651 -17.27 -23.02 -10.95
C ASP A 651 -18.49 -23.76 -11.51
N ARG A 652 -18.84 -24.97 -11.01
CA ARG A 652 -20.12 -25.64 -11.27
C ARG A 652 -21.34 -24.72 -11.17
N LEU A 653 -21.31 -23.68 -10.33
CA LEU A 653 -22.42 -22.72 -10.22
C LEU A 653 -22.52 -21.78 -11.44
N LEU A 654 -21.39 -21.31 -11.99
CA LEU A 654 -21.38 -20.65 -13.31
C LEU A 654 -21.73 -21.64 -14.43
N GLN A 655 -21.18 -22.86 -14.40
CA GLN A 655 -21.40 -23.86 -15.43
C GLN A 655 -22.88 -24.31 -15.50
N ALA A 656 -23.55 -24.42 -14.36
CA ALA A 656 -25.00 -24.67 -14.28
C ALA A 656 -25.80 -23.52 -14.90
N LEU A 657 -25.46 -22.26 -14.58
CA LEU A 657 -26.07 -21.08 -15.18
C LEU A 657 -25.85 -21.06 -16.70
N PHE A 658 -24.65 -21.38 -17.17
CA PHE A 658 -24.27 -21.45 -18.58
C PHE A 658 -25.04 -22.56 -19.33
N ASN A 659 -25.25 -23.71 -18.68
CA ASN A 659 -26.01 -24.83 -19.22
C ASN A 659 -27.53 -24.54 -19.26
N ILE A 660 -28.05 -23.77 -18.31
CA ILE A 660 -29.43 -23.25 -18.34
C ILE A 660 -29.59 -22.25 -19.49
N LEU A 661 -28.66 -21.29 -19.63
CA LEU A 661 -28.69 -20.28 -20.70
C LEU A 661 -28.48 -20.87 -22.10
N LYS A 662 -27.77 -22.00 -22.24
CA LYS A 662 -27.64 -22.73 -23.52
C LYS A 662 -28.89 -23.54 -23.90
N LYS A 663 -29.77 -23.90 -22.96
CA LYS A 663 -31.05 -24.54 -23.26
C LYS A 663 -32.09 -23.51 -23.65
N LYS A 664 -32.17 -23.20 -24.94
CA LYS A 664 -33.44 -22.78 -25.53
C LYS A 664 -34.49 -23.90 -25.34
N PRO A 665 -35.78 -23.56 -25.20
CA PRO A 665 -36.86 -24.49 -25.48
C PRO A 665 -36.86 -24.89 -26.97
#